data_AF-A0A1Q3Q881-F1
#
_entry.id   AF-A0A1Q3Q881-F1
#
_cell.length_a   1.000
_cell.length_b   1.000
_cell.length_c   1.000
_cell.angle_alpha   90.00
_cell.angle_beta   90.00
_cell.angle_gamma   90.00
#
_symmetry.space_group_name_H-M   'P 1'
#
loop_
_entity.id
_entity.type
_entity.pdbx_description
1 polymer ?
#
loop_
_entity_poly.entity_id
_entity_poly.type
_entity_poly.pdbx_seq_one_letter_code
_entity_poly.pdbx_strand_id
1 'polypeptide(L)'
;MKNLFPLLLLLFFTASTFAATGDTIKISAHNKTAMTWYGNYDTVAVFPSATKKYNRIIMHYTLGCPSSGCSPWDYTTQIFLMKKTGAIDSTLKLIPNFTVNGNTVDTFIYSATPTIKTEFNNTNKTTDTLAADSFFVRVFSDTTSPLAQTDSFTAWSANYFNYIFDTTGTKIDSFWVAATDTKYVYKTTTYNKFQVLEPYELGRVITPYANNFPKTWTNEYRFDVTDFAPLLHDTVQLRAFYSGWSSGFTVSLSFDLVEGTPAREVRSVHNLYNNNYSFGDPNNPLENQLTAKNISLAGNETQAKLRFTPTGHGFGAENTDNCAEFCDKTYDVMINNAMIATEHIWRDDCGMNPIMHQPGTWLIDRANWCPGAKGITQEFELTPFINGSGFSIQVTPEPYTDLDPAGMNPTYTIYSQVITYGSNNFNLDASIEDVIAPNSHDAHKRFNPICANPKVIIKNNGSTALTSARIYYGIEGKELFFYDWQGSLDFDRTETVSLPYRVISDTAHKTFKVWIAKPNNAPNDDYKWNDTLHVETLVAPRYDSTFNFVLKTNKDYTETSWFINDDMGNTLFQNDTLAASKVYTYPIQLTEGCYQFVLNDAGKDGLSFFANQSGTGYARFTKYPSNAVFRTFEPDFGTQISQQFIIGNPPIFVRNAINEIKPIKTLNLFPNPTQNMFTLELSLQKNMPLQIDLQNNLGEKVKTVFRGNGENFALPVEVGELGQGIYFLIISGKDFKEVRKVTIIR
;
A
#
# COMPACT_ATOMS: atom_id res chain seq x y z
N MET A 1 -13.88 -61.78 43.25
CA MET A 1 -12.72 -61.35 42.44
C MET A 1 -13.22 -60.36 41.40
N LYS A 2 -13.02 -59.05 41.64
CA LYS A 2 -13.47 -57.96 40.76
C LYS A 2 -12.21 -57.31 40.17
N ASN A 3 -12.08 -57.34 38.85
CA ASN A 3 -10.95 -56.79 38.12
C ASN A 3 -11.04 -55.25 38.08
N LEU A 4 -10.00 -54.58 38.58
CA LEU A 4 -9.77 -53.15 38.35
C LEU A 4 -9.03 -52.96 37.02
N PHE A 5 -9.60 -52.15 36.14
CA PHE A 5 -8.92 -51.53 34.99
C PHE A 5 -8.37 -50.15 35.42
N PRO A 6 -7.11 -49.79 35.14
CA PRO A 6 -6.67 -48.40 35.31
C PRO A 6 -7.01 -47.61 34.05
N LEU A 7 -7.74 -46.50 34.25
CA LEU A 7 -8.05 -45.50 33.24
C LEU A 7 -6.82 -44.60 33.05
N LEU A 8 -6.17 -44.68 31.88
CA LEU A 8 -5.04 -43.82 31.51
C LEU A 8 -5.59 -42.44 31.08
N LEU A 9 -5.40 -41.42 31.91
CA LEU A 9 -5.80 -40.04 31.63
C LEU A 9 -4.76 -39.39 30.70
N LEU A 10 -5.08 -39.21 29.42
CA LEU A 10 -4.27 -38.38 28.51
C LEU A 10 -4.49 -36.90 28.83
N LEU A 11 -3.51 -36.26 29.47
CA LEU A 11 -3.42 -34.80 29.60
C LEU A 11 -2.96 -34.20 28.27
N PHE A 12 -3.88 -33.58 27.54
CA PHE A 12 -3.55 -32.69 26.43
C PHE A 12 -2.94 -31.40 27.01
N PHE A 13 -1.61 -31.30 27.04
CA PHE A 13 -0.92 -30.02 27.19
C PHE A 13 -1.06 -29.24 25.87
N THR A 14 -1.98 -28.29 25.83
CA THR A 14 -1.98 -27.25 24.79
C THR A 14 -0.82 -26.31 25.09
N ALA A 15 0.32 -26.49 24.40
CA ALA A 15 1.40 -25.51 24.41
C ALA A 15 0.89 -24.24 23.72
N SER A 16 0.60 -23.20 24.50
CA SER A 16 0.32 -21.87 23.97
C SER A 16 1.64 -21.29 23.45
N THR A 17 1.84 -21.34 22.13
CA THR A 17 2.92 -20.60 21.47
C THR A 17 2.58 -19.11 21.53
N PHE A 18 3.31 -18.34 22.32
CA PHE A 18 3.22 -16.88 22.29
C PHE A 18 3.99 -16.36 21.08
N ALA A 19 3.41 -15.41 20.36
CA ALA A 19 4.12 -14.68 19.30
C ALA A 19 5.34 -13.94 19.90
N ALA A 20 6.44 -13.92 19.15
CA ALA A 20 7.71 -13.30 19.49
C ALA A 20 7.92 -12.01 18.70
N THR A 21 8.91 -11.21 19.12
CA THR A 21 9.34 -10.03 18.35
C THR A 21 9.73 -10.43 16.92
N GLY A 22 9.24 -9.68 15.94
CA GLY A 22 9.41 -9.96 14.51
C GLY A 22 8.26 -10.78 13.91
N ASP A 23 7.38 -11.38 14.70
CA ASP A 23 6.21 -12.11 14.18
C ASP A 23 5.20 -11.14 13.56
N THR A 24 4.63 -11.52 12.42
CA THR A 24 3.60 -10.73 11.73
C THR A 24 2.20 -11.29 12.00
N ILE A 25 1.33 -10.47 12.57
CA ILE A 25 -0.11 -10.73 12.68
C ILE A 25 -0.82 -10.15 11.46
N LYS A 26 -1.65 -10.94 10.78
CA LYS A 26 -2.45 -10.50 9.63
C LYS A 26 -3.90 -10.28 10.00
N ILE A 27 -4.43 -9.09 9.74
CA ILE A 27 -5.84 -8.73 9.93
C ILE A 27 -6.47 -8.41 8.57
N SER A 28 -7.72 -8.80 8.35
CA SER A 28 -8.49 -8.44 7.16
C SER A 28 -9.74 -7.67 7.55
N ALA A 29 -10.11 -6.65 6.77
CA ALA A 29 -11.24 -5.76 7.07
C ALA A 29 -12.27 -5.69 5.94
N HIS A 30 -11.85 -5.25 4.75
CA HIS A 30 -12.66 -5.30 3.53
C HIS A 30 -12.20 -6.46 2.65
N ASN A 31 -13.15 -7.17 2.07
CA ASN A 31 -12.86 -8.23 1.09
C ASN A 31 -13.68 -7.99 -0.16
N LYS A 32 -13.04 -7.47 -1.21
CA LYS A 32 -13.65 -7.10 -2.50
C LYS A 32 -14.98 -6.34 -2.35
N THR A 33 -15.04 -5.42 -1.38
CA THR A 33 -16.22 -4.59 -1.15
C THR A 33 -16.46 -3.72 -2.38
N ALA A 34 -17.61 -3.87 -3.03
CA ALA A 34 -17.94 -3.15 -4.25
C ALA A 34 -18.33 -1.70 -3.93
N MET A 35 -17.52 -0.76 -4.39
CA MET A 35 -17.74 0.68 -4.31
C MET A 35 -18.48 1.11 -5.58
N THR A 36 -19.80 0.97 -5.58
CA THR A 36 -20.64 1.14 -6.78
C THR A 36 -21.27 2.52 -6.93
N TRP A 37 -21.25 3.33 -5.88
CA TRP A 37 -21.83 4.67 -5.84
C TRP A 37 -21.17 5.53 -4.78
N TYR A 38 -21.25 6.85 -4.94
CA TYR A 38 -20.72 7.85 -4.02
C TYR A 38 -21.17 7.53 -2.59
N GLY A 39 -20.21 7.41 -1.67
CA GLY A 39 -20.53 7.20 -0.27
C GLY A 39 -19.49 6.43 0.53
N ASN A 40 -19.95 5.99 1.70
CA ASN A 40 -19.14 5.33 2.73
C ASN A 40 -19.49 3.84 2.79
N TYR A 41 -18.46 3.00 2.78
CA TYR A 41 -18.55 1.56 2.92
C TYR A 41 -17.86 1.18 4.22
N ASP A 42 -18.64 0.98 5.26
CA ASP A 42 -18.12 0.73 6.61
C ASP A 42 -18.00 -0.78 6.88
N THR A 43 -16.94 -1.18 7.56
CA THR A 43 -16.72 -2.53 8.09
C THR A 43 -16.14 -2.44 9.50
N VAL A 44 -16.08 -3.57 10.19
CA VAL A 44 -15.46 -3.69 11.50
C VAL A 44 -14.37 -4.75 11.42
N ALA A 45 -13.19 -4.44 11.95
CA ALA A 45 -12.08 -5.38 12.09
C ALA A 45 -11.67 -5.50 13.56
N VAL A 46 -11.23 -6.70 13.94
CA VAL A 46 -10.73 -6.97 15.29
C VAL A 46 -9.22 -7.03 15.25
N PHE A 47 -8.58 -6.04 15.84
CA PHE A 47 -7.14 -5.96 16.06
C PHE A 47 -6.79 -6.53 17.44
N PRO A 48 -5.52 -6.91 17.69
CA PRO A 48 -5.10 -7.33 19.03
C PRO A 48 -5.25 -6.20 20.06
N SER A 49 -5.17 -6.56 21.34
CA SER A 49 -5.38 -5.60 22.43
C SER A 49 -4.36 -4.47 22.45
N ALA A 50 -4.74 -3.33 23.03
CA ALA A 50 -3.89 -2.13 23.14
C ALA A 50 -2.56 -2.35 23.88
N THR A 51 -2.41 -3.46 24.59
CA THR A 51 -1.18 -3.84 25.30
C THR A 51 -0.09 -4.38 24.38
N LYS A 52 -0.44 -4.77 23.14
CA LYS A 52 0.52 -5.24 22.15
C LYS A 52 1.22 -4.05 21.49
N LYS A 53 2.49 -4.24 21.17
CA LYS A 53 3.35 -3.25 20.52
C LYS A 53 3.82 -3.76 19.18
N TYR A 54 3.91 -2.84 18.23
CA TYR A 54 4.30 -3.12 16.87
C TYR A 54 5.42 -2.18 16.48
N ASN A 55 6.48 -2.70 15.85
CA ASN A 55 7.49 -1.84 15.24
C ASN A 55 7.00 -1.31 13.89
N ARG A 56 6.09 -2.04 13.22
CA ARG A 56 5.55 -1.67 11.92
C ARG A 56 4.12 -2.18 11.72
N ILE A 57 3.27 -1.37 11.11
CA ILE A 57 1.94 -1.75 10.64
C ILE A 57 1.78 -1.31 9.19
N ILE A 58 1.67 -2.28 8.28
CA ILE A 58 1.43 -2.03 6.86
C ILE A 58 -0.02 -2.32 6.52
N MET A 59 -0.74 -1.32 6.04
CA MET A 59 -2.06 -1.49 5.43
C MET A 59 -1.89 -1.80 3.93
N HIS A 60 -2.39 -2.96 3.51
CA HIS A 60 -2.52 -3.34 2.11
C HIS A 60 -3.91 -2.93 1.61
N TYR A 61 -3.92 -1.97 0.68
CA TYR A 61 -5.09 -1.53 -0.06
C TYR A 61 -5.07 -2.15 -1.45
N THR A 62 -5.96 -3.09 -1.74
CA THR A 62 -6.08 -3.68 -3.07
C THR A 62 -7.31 -3.13 -3.78
N LEU A 63 -7.08 -2.36 -4.84
CA LEU A 63 -8.12 -1.92 -5.78
C LEU A 63 -8.36 -3.02 -6.81
N GLY A 64 -9.61 -3.24 -7.21
CA GLY A 64 -9.93 -4.15 -8.31
C GLY A 64 -11.25 -3.80 -8.99
N CYS A 65 -11.62 -4.55 -10.02
CA CYS A 65 -12.90 -4.35 -10.71
C CYS A 65 -14.05 -5.16 -10.10
N PRO A 66 -15.27 -4.61 -9.98
CA PRO A 66 -16.46 -5.41 -9.70
C PRO A 66 -16.84 -6.26 -10.93
N SER A 67 -17.77 -7.19 -10.76
CA SER A 67 -18.25 -8.05 -11.85
C SER A 67 -18.88 -7.27 -13.03
N SER A 68 -19.35 -6.05 -12.78
CA SER A 68 -19.86 -5.12 -13.80
C SER A 68 -18.76 -4.51 -14.68
N GLY A 69 -17.48 -4.61 -14.30
CA GLY A 69 -16.37 -3.90 -14.94
C GLY A 69 -15.92 -2.68 -14.13
N CYS A 70 -14.74 -2.17 -14.45
CA CYS A 70 -14.16 -1.01 -13.78
C CYS A 70 -14.76 0.32 -14.28
N SER A 71 -14.66 1.38 -13.47
CA SER A 71 -15.04 2.74 -13.89
C SER A 71 -14.17 3.21 -15.06
N PRO A 72 -14.72 4.00 -15.99
CA PRO A 72 -13.88 4.77 -16.90
C PRO A 72 -13.15 5.93 -16.21
N TRP A 73 -13.59 6.38 -15.03
CA TRP A 73 -13.09 7.59 -14.36
C TRP A 73 -12.16 7.32 -13.18
N ASP A 74 -11.28 8.28 -12.94
CA ASP A 74 -10.37 8.42 -11.81
C ASP A 74 -11.07 9.13 -10.63
N TYR A 75 -11.44 8.36 -9.62
CA TYR A 75 -12.14 8.84 -8.43
C TYR A 75 -11.25 8.81 -7.19
N THR A 76 -11.50 9.73 -6.27
CA THR A 76 -10.87 9.71 -4.95
C THR A 76 -11.45 8.58 -4.10
N THR A 77 -10.55 7.76 -3.56
CA THR A 77 -10.85 6.75 -2.54
C THR A 77 -10.02 7.02 -1.30
N GLN A 78 -10.65 6.93 -0.12
CA GLN A 78 -10.00 7.20 1.15
C GLN A 78 -10.34 6.09 2.15
N ILE A 79 -9.35 5.66 2.92
CA ILE A 79 -9.58 4.75 4.04
C ILE A 79 -9.52 5.54 5.33
N PHE A 80 -10.57 5.43 6.14
CA PHE A 80 -10.63 6.05 7.46
C PHE A 80 -10.74 5.01 8.57
N LEU A 81 -10.02 5.27 9.65
CA LEU A 81 -10.34 4.75 10.97
C LEU A 81 -11.39 5.67 11.62
N MET A 82 -12.50 5.10 12.07
CA MET A 82 -13.60 5.85 12.68
C MET A 82 -13.50 5.80 14.20
N LYS A 83 -12.84 6.79 14.80
CA LYS A 83 -12.60 6.86 16.24
C LYS A 83 -13.87 7.31 16.97
N LYS A 84 -14.23 6.56 18.00
CA LYS A 84 -15.33 6.90 18.91
C LYS A 84 -14.93 8.09 19.80
N THR A 85 -15.66 9.20 19.72
CA THR A 85 -15.39 10.40 20.55
C THR A 85 -15.95 10.31 21.96
N GLY A 86 -16.90 9.39 22.19
CA GLY A 86 -17.68 9.31 23.43
C GLY A 86 -18.88 10.24 23.47
N ALA A 87 -18.98 11.22 22.56
CA ALA A 87 -20.18 12.05 22.42
C ALA A 87 -21.31 11.28 21.70
N ILE A 88 -22.55 11.59 22.08
CA ILE A 88 -23.76 11.11 21.43
C ILE A 88 -24.46 12.31 20.81
N ASP A 89 -24.78 12.22 19.53
CA ASP A 89 -25.61 13.19 18.81
C ASP A 89 -26.96 12.54 18.43
N SER A 90 -27.90 13.33 17.92
CA SER A 90 -29.20 12.82 17.53
C SER A 90 -29.86 13.60 16.41
N THR A 91 -30.57 12.89 15.53
CA THR A 91 -31.43 13.50 14.52
C THR A 91 -32.89 13.48 14.98
N LEU A 92 -33.56 14.63 14.82
CA LEU A 92 -34.99 14.76 15.06
C LEU A 92 -35.77 13.88 14.08
N LYS A 93 -36.69 13.06 14.61
CA LYS A 93 -37.64 12.29 13.83
C LYS A 93 -39.04 12.57 14.34
N LEU A 94 -39.97 12.81 13.40
CA LEU A 94 -41.36 13.09 13.69
C LEU A 94 -42.20 11.86 13.31
N ILE A 95 -42.90 11.28 14.27
CA ILE A 95 -43.75 10.10 14.05
C ILE A 95 -45.23 10.51 14.10
N PRO A 96 -46.03 10.27 13.05
CA PRO A 96 -47.45 10.59 13.08
C PRO A 96 -48.21 9.65 14.01
N ASN A 97 -49.23 10.17 14.69
CA ASN A 97 -50.14 9.39 15.55
C ASN A 97 -51.02 8.39 14.78
N PHE A 98 -51.07 8.45 13.46
CA PHE A 98 -51.66 7.41 12.61
C PHE A 98 -51.09 7.44 11.18
N THR A 99 -51.31 6.36 10.43
CA THR A 99 -51.06 6.29 8.98
C THR A 99 -52.25 5.65 8.28
N VAL A 100 -52.48 6.02 7.02
CA VAL A 100 -53.55 5.49 6.17
C VAL A 100 -52.89 4.75 5.00
N ASN A 101 -53.10 3.43 4.92
CA ASN A 101 -52.41 2.56 3.97
C ASN A 101 -50.87 2.73 3.99
N GLY A 102 -50.30 3.04 5.17
CA GLY A 102 -48.87 3.28 5.36
C GLY A 102 -48.40 4.71 5.07
N ASN A 103 -49.25 5.57 4.53
CA ASN A 103 -48.92 6.97 4.24
C ASN A 103 -49.27 7.90 5.41
N THR A 104 -48.48 8.95 5.59
CA THR A 104 -48.81 10.06 6.49
C THR A 104 -49.77 11.00 5.77
N VAL A 105 -50.90 11.32 6.40
CA VAL A 105 -51.90 12.27 5.87
C VAL A 105 -52.23 13.30 6.94
N ASP A 106 -52.45 14.55 6.56
CA ASP A 106 -52.66 15.64 7.53
C ASP A 106 -54.05 15.57 8.20
N THR A 107 -55.05 15.20 7.43
CA THR A 107 -56.42 14.99 7.90
C THR A 107 -57.02 13.81 7.15
N PHE A 108 -57.65 12.90 7.88
CA PHE A 108 -58.34 11.74 7.31
C PHE A 108 -59.81 11.78 7.71
N ILE A 109 -60.66 12.06 6.75
CA ILE A 109 -62.13 12.08 6.87
C ILE A 109 -62.63 10.72 6.38
N TYR A 110 -63.39 10.00 7.20
CA TYR A 110 -63.78 8.64 6.87
C TYR A 110 -65.10 8.19 7.50
N SER A 111 -65.60 7.05 7.02
CA SER A 111 -66.65 6.29 7.68
C SER A 111 -66.06 5.06 8.38
N ALA A 112 -66.40 4.85 9.65
CA ALA A 112 -66.01 3.69 10.46
C ALA A 112 -66.86 2.44 10.14
N THR A 113 -67.91 2.60 9.33
CA THR A 113 -68.73 1.51 8.80
C THR A 113 -68.67 1.49 7.27
N PRO A 114 -68.88 0.32 6.62
CA PRO A 114 -68.91 0.23 5.16
C PRO A 114 -69.86 1.25 4.53
N THR A 115 -69.36 1.98 3.54
CA THR A 115 -70.15 2.88 2.70
C THR A 115 -70.25 2.33 1.28
N ILE A 116 -71.08 2.96 0.46
CA ILE A 116 -71.31 2.57 -0.92
C ILE A 116 -70.89 3.67 -1.88
N LYS A 117 -70.49 3.29 -3.09
CA LYS A 117 -70.35 4.18 -4.24
C LYS A 117 -71.33 3.77 -5.32
N THR A 118 -71.92 4.74 -6.01
CA THR A 118 -72.79 4.46 -7.15
C THR A 118 -72.07 4.74 -8.45
N GLU A 119 -72.30 3.89 -9.45
CA GLU A 119 -71.79 4.08 -10.80
C GLU A 119 -72.87 3.76 -11.84
N PHE A 120 -72.76 4.36 -13.01
CA PHE A 120 -73.67 4.04 -14.12
C PHE A 120 -73.19 2.76 -14.80
N ASN A 121 -74.01 1.71 -14.75
CA ASN A 121 -73.72 0.49 -15.47
C ASN A 121 -74.22 0.61 -16.91
N ASN A 122 -73.26 0.63 -17.83
CA ASN A 122 -73.52 0.90 -19.23
C ASN A 122 -74.19 -0.28 -19.97
N THR A 123 -74.26 -1.46 -19.35
CA THR A 123 -74.86 -2.69 -19.89
C THR A 123 -76.34 -2.78 -19.54
N ASN A 124 -76.69 -2.64 -18.26
CA ASN A 124 -78.09 -2.68 -17.80
C ASN A 124 -78.78 -1.30 -17.86
N LYS A 125 -78.02 -0.23 -18.14
CA LYS A 125 -78.49 1.17 -18.19
C LYS A 125 -79.12 1.61 -16.86
N THR A 126 -78.60 1.13 -15.73
CA THR A 126 -79.06 1.49 -14.38
C THR A 126 -77.94 2.01 -13.50
N THR A 127 -78.30 2.57 -12.34
CA THR A 127 -77.36 2.89 -11.27
C THR A 127 -77.03 1.62 -10.50
N ASP A 128 -75.76 1.22 -10.52
CA ASP A 128 -75.26 0.12 -9.71
C ASP A 128 -74.71 0.64 -8.39
N THR A 129 -74.82 -0.18 -7.35
CA THR A 129 -74.29 0.12 -6.01
C THR A 129 -73.12 -0.81 -5.73
N LEU A 130 -71.94 -0.23 -5.52
CA LEU A 130 -70.71 -0.92 -5.19
C LEU A 130 -70.25 -0.57 -3.77
N ALA A 131 -69.42 -1.43 -3.18
CA ALA A 131 -68.71 -1.08 -1.96
C ALA A 131 -67.74 0.10 -2.22
N ALA A 132 -67.72 1.06 -1.31
CA ALA A 132 -66.74 2.14 -1.36
C ALA A 132 -65.32 1.62 -1.04
N ASP A 133 -64.31 2.38 -1.44
CA ASP A 133 -62.92 2.02 -1.21
C ASP A 133 -62.62 1.99 0.30
N SER A 134 -61.86 0.99 0.74
CA SER A 134 -61.47 0.81 2.14
C SER A 134 -60.00 1.17 2.38
N PHE A 135 -59.71 1.71 3.55
CA PHE A 135 -58.37 2.08 4.00
C PHE A 135 -58.03 1.34 5.29
N PHE A 136 -56.79 0.85 5.39
CA PHE A 136 -56.24 0.32 6.62
C PHE A 136 -55.54 1.43 7.40
N VAL A 137 -56.08 1.76 8.56
CA VAL A 137 -55.55 2.82 9.43
C VAL A 137 -54.77 2.17 10.57
N ARG A 138 -53.49 2.51 10.70
CA ARG A 138 -52.66 2.14 11.87
C ARG A 138 -52.55 3.33 12.81
N VAL A 139 -52.69 3.10 14.10
CA VAL A 139 -52.68 4.14 15.14
C VAL A 139 -51.48 3.96 16.06
N PHE A 140 -50.86 5.07 16.45
CA PHE A 140 -49.68 5.18 17.30
C PHE A 140 -49.95 6.20 18.42
N SER A 141 -50.82 5.83 19.37
CA SER A 141 -51.30 6.76 20.41
C SER A 141 -50.37 6.88 21.62
N ASP A 142 -49.43 5.96 21.80
CA ASP A 142 -48.46 6.01 22.90
C ASP A 142 -47.30 6.94 22.54
N THR A 143 -47.28 8.14 23.13
CA THR A 143 -46.23 9.12 22.91
C THR A 143 -44.90 8.74 23.57
N THR A 144 -44.89 7.79 24.52
CA THR A 144 -43.67 7.27 25.15
C THR A 144 -43.01 6.18 24.32
N SER A 145 -43.80 5.49 23.47
CA SER A 145 -43.35 4.48 22.51
C SER A 145 -43.91 4.78 21.11
N PRO A 146 -43.57 5.92 20.47
CA PRO A 146 -44.27 6.42 19.29
C PRO A 146 -44.14 5.52 18.04
N LEU A 147 -43.20 4.58 18.03
CA LEU A 147 -43.03 3.60 16.96
C LEU A 147 -43.88 2.32 17.14
N ALA A 148 -44.44 2.11 18.33
CA ALA A 148 -45.26 0.95 18.61
C ALA A 148 -46.70 1.20 18.13
N GLN A 149 -47.19 0.35 17.22
CA GLN A 149 -48.59 0.41 16.82
C GLN A 149 -49.46 0.04 18.02
N THR A 150 -50.33 0.97 18.44
CA THR A 150 -51.23 0.78 19.57
C THR A 150 -52.57 0.19 19.15
N ASP A 151 -53.02 0.47 17.93
CA ASP A 151 -54.30 0.00 17.40
C ASP A 151 -54.31 0.01 15.85
N SER A 152 -55.33 -0.60 15.25
CA SER A 152 -55.63 -0.47 13.83
C SER A 152 -57.09 -0.78 13.52
N PHE A 153 -57.62 -0.13 12.49
CA PHE A 153 -58.99 -0.39 12.02
C PHE A 153 -59.11 -0.17 10.51
N THR A 154 -60.18 -0.71 9.94
CA THR A 154 -60.57 -0.46 8.55
C THR A 154 -61.57 0.68 8.49
N ALA A 155 -61.35 1.61 7.57
CA ALA A 155 -62.20 2.75 7.30
C ALA A 155 -62.67 2.73 5.85
N TRP A 156 -63.76 3.41 5.52
CA TRP A 156 -64.25 3.53 4.15
C TRP A 156 -64.34 4.98 3.72
N SER A 157 -64.24 5.22 2.41
CA SER A 157 -64.41 6.56 1.83
C SER A 157 -65.72 7.19 2.31
N ALA A 158 -65.67 8.48 2.61
CA ALA A 158 -66.84 9.27 2.98
C ALA A 158 -66.66 10.72 2.52
N ASN A 159 -67.66 11.56 2.78
CA ASN A 159 -67.67 12.98 2.43
C ASN A 159 -67.68 13.24 0.91
N TYR A 160 -68.48 12.47 0.18
CA TYR A 160 -68.69 12.62 -1.26
C TYR A 160 -70.17 12.41 -1.63
N PHE A 161 -70.55 12.89 -2.82
CA PHE A 161 -71.87 12.65 -3.40
C PHE A 161 -71.87 11.36 -4.21
N ASN A 162 -72.84 10.49 -3.93
CA ASN A 162 -73.28 9.47 -4.86
C ASN A 162 -74.33 10.07 -5.79
N TYR A 163 -74.28 9.68 -7.06
CA TYR A 163 -75.22 10.13 -8.06
C TYR A 163 -76.09 8.97 -8.52
N ILE A 164 -77.37 9.25 -8.76
CA ILE A 164 -78.30 8.35 -9.42
C ILE A 164 -78.38 8.79 -10.87
N PHE A 165 -78.27 7.83 -11.77
CA PHE A 165 -78.22 8.02 -13.21
C PHE A 165 -79.48 7.50 -13.88
N ASP A 166 -79.97 8.22 -14.89
CA ASP A 166 -80.99 7.70 -15.81
C ASP A 166 -80.42 6.71 -16.83
N THR A 167 -81.27 6.20 -17.72
CA THR A 167 -80.90 5.20 -18.73
C THR A 167 -79.90 5.69 -19.79
N THR A 168 -79.63 6.99 -19.84
CA THR A 168 -78.62 7.60 -20.73
C THR A 168 -77.27 7.83 -20.04
N GLY A 169 -77.18 7.57 -18.73
CA GLY A 169 -76.02 7.89 -17.91
C GLY A 169 -75.99 9.35 -17.44
N THR A 170 -77.10 10.08 -17.60
CA THR A 170 -77.24 11.44 -17.08
C THR A 170 -77.54 11.40 -15.60
N LYS A 171 -76.83 12.21 -14.81
CA LYS A 171 -77.06 12.33 -13.36
C LYS A 171 -78.40 13.03 -13.12
N ILE A 172 -79.34 12.33 -12.49
CA ILE A 172 -80.69 12.83 -12.22
C ILE A 172 -80.96 13.15 -10.75
N ASP A 173 -80.18 12.55 -9.83
CA ASP A 173 -80.28 12.82 -8.41
C ASP A 173 -78.93 12.55 -7.72
N SER A 174 -78.80 12.97 -6.45
CA SER A 174 -77.64 12.68 -5.63
C SER A 174 -77.98 12.54 -4.16
N PHE A 175 -77.23 11.71 -3.46
CA PHE A 175 -77.26 11.65 -2.00
C PHE A 175 -75.85 11.73 -1.42
N TRP A 176 -75.75 12.34 -0.26
CA TRP A 176 -74.48 12.58 0.42
C TRP A 176 -74.09 11.39 1.29
N VAL A 177 -72.87 10.88 1.12
CA VAL A 177 -72.27 9.92 2.04
C VAL A 177 -71.51 10.71 3.10
N ALA A 178 -72.13 10.91 4.27
CA ALA A 178 -71.51 11.63 5.38
C ALA A 178 -70.36 10.83 6.00
N ALA A 179 -69.32 11.53 6.46
CA ALA A 179 -68.29 10.94 7.30
C ALA A 179 -68.83 10.66 8.69
N THR A 180 -68.36 9.58 9.31
CA THR A 180 -68.67 9.29 10.72
C THR A 180 -67.65 9.92 11.66
N ASP A 181 -66.42 10.15 11.19
CA ASP A 181 -65.34 10.69 12.01
C ASP A 181 -64.27 11.40 11.15
N THR A 182 -63.43 12.21 11.79
CA THR A 182 -62.26 12.86 11.20
C THR A 182 -61.06 12.74 12.13
N LYS A 183 -59.96 12.19 11.63
CA LYS A 183 -58.68 12.13 12.35
C LYS A 183 -57.72 13.21 11.87
N TYR A 184 -57.14 13.93 12.82
CA TYR A 184 -56.11 14.94 12.60
C TYR A 184 -54.74 14.39 12.99
N VAL A 185 -53.74 14.63 12.14
CA VAL A 185 -52.38 14.21 12.46
C VAL A 185 -51.80 15.12 13.54
N TYR A 186 -51.17 14.51 14.53
CA TYR A 186 -50.15 15.18 15.32
C TYR A 186 -48.91 14.29 15.31
N LYS A 187 -47.74 14.93 15.38
CA LYS A 187 -46.46 14.23 15.28
C LYS A 187 -45.76 14.25 16.63
N THR A 188 -45.36 13.08 17.10
CA THR A 188 -44.54 12.93 18.29
C THR A 188 -43.07 13.09 17.92
N THR A 189 -42.38 14.00 18.61
CA THR A 189 -40.93 14.19 18.49
C THR A 189 -40.18 13.03 19.13
N THR A 190 -39.33 12.36 18.35
CA THR A 190 -38.35 11.39 18.84
C THR A 190 -36.97 11.70 18.28
N TYR A 191 -35.93 11.11 18.87
CA TYR A 191 -34.54 11.36 18.53
C TYR A 191 -33.84 10.04 18.22
N ASN A 192 -33.34 9.91 16.99
CA ASN A 192 -32.45 8.82 16.64
C ASN A 192 -31.05 9.19 17.15
N LYS A 193 -30.64 8.61 18.28
CA LYS A 193 -29.33 8.84 18.88
C LYS A 193 -28.25 7.98 18.22
N PHE A 194 -27.09 8.55 17.97
CA PHE A 194 -25.94 7.84 17.41
C PHE A 194 -24.63 8.38 17.99
N GLN A 195 -23.60 7.53 17.99
CA GLN A 195 -22.29 7.89 18.46
C GLN A 195 -21.59 8.82 17.46
N VAL A 196 -21.01 9.92 17.94
CA VAL A 196 -20.19 10.79 17.11
C VAL A 196 -18.85 10.12 16.86
N LEU A 197 -18.55 9.91 15.57
CA LEU A 197 -17.31 9.30 15.10
C LEU A 197 -16.43 10.38 14.47
N GLU A 198 -15.15 10.33 14.78
CA GLU A 198 -14.13 11.18 14.20
C GLU A 198 -13.29 10.36 13.19
N PRO A 199 -13.22 10.75 11.91
CA PRO A 199 -12.43 10.04 10.91
C PRO A 199 -10.93 10.39 11.03
N TYR A 200 -10.07 9.38 10.94
CA TYR A 200 -8.62 9.51 10.79
C TYR A 200 -8.22 8.84 9.48
N GLU A 201 -7.68 9.60 8.52
CA GLU A 201 -7.29 9.06 7.21
C GLU A 201 -6.05 8.19 7.34
N LEU A 202 -6.17 6.91 6.96
CA LEU A 202 -5.06 5.95 6.92
C LEU A 202 -4.36 5.94 5.55
N GLY A 203 -5.06 6.32 4.49
CA GLY A 203 -4.51 6.37 3.14
C GLY A 203 -5.52 6.83 2.09
N ARG A 204 -5.00 7.39 0.99
CA ARG A 204 -5.78 7.89 -0.14
C ARG A 204 -5.22 7.35 -1.45
N VAL A 205 -6.10 6.87 -2.32
CA VAL A 205 -5.77 6.44 -3.68
C VAL A 205 -6.73 7.14 -4.65
N ILE A 206 -6.20 7.66 -5.75
CA ILE A 206 -7.02 8.05 -6.88
C ILE A 206 -7.09 6.86 -7.83
N THR A 207 -8.31 6.41 -8.17
CA THR A 207 -8.47 5.25 -9.05
C THR A 207 -7.92 5.55 -10.45
N PRO A 208 -7.48 4.55 -11.22
CA PRO A 208 -7.07 4.78 -12.60
C PRO A 208 -8.29 5.00 -13.50
N TYR A 209 -8.08 5.56 -14.68
CA TYR A 209 -9.02 5.37 -15.78
C TYR A 209 -8.96 3.88 -16.17
N ALA A 210 -10.08 3.15 -16.11
CA ALA A 210 -10.03 1.69 -16.14
C ALA A 210 -11.13 1.02 -16.98
N ASN A 211 -11.78 1.77 -17.89
CA ASN A 211 -12.88 1.25 -18.73
C ASN A 211 -12.53 -0.05 -19.48
N ASN A 212 -11.28 -0.19 -19.89
CA ASN A 212 -10.80 -1.29 -20.73
C ASN A 212 -10.05 -2.37 -19.92
N PHE A 213 -9.97 -2.23 -18.60
CA PHE A 213 -9.24 -3.19 -17.77
C PHE A 213 -10.03 -4.51 -17.65
N PRO A 214 -9.34 -5.67 -17.62
CA PRO A 214 -10.02 -6.94 -17.45
C PRO A 214 -10.71 -6.98 -16.08
N LYS A 215 -11.85 -7.67 -15.97
CA LYS A 215 -12.58 -7.80 -14.70
C LYS A 215 -11.77 -8.47 -13.58
N THR A 216 -10.70 -9.19 -13.95
CA THR A 216 -9.75 -9.82 -13.02
C THR A 216 -8.63 -8.89 -12.59
N TRP A 217 -8.59 -7.65 -13.09
CA TRP A 217 -7.56 -6.68 -12.76
C TRP A 217 -7.63 -6.29 -11.28
N THR A 218 -6.46 -6.23 -10.66
CA THR A 218 -6.26 -5.71 -9.31
C THR A 218 -4.93 -4.98 -9.25
N ASN A 219 -4.82 -4.03 -8.33
CA ASN A 219 -3.57 -3.35 -8.01
C ASN A 219 -3.46 -3.12 -6.49
N GLU A 220 -2.35 -3.55 -5.89
CA GLU A 220 -2.05 -3.34 -4.47
C GLU A 220 -1.25 -2.05 -4.23
N TYR A 221 -1.67 -1.32 -3.20
CA TYR A 221 -1.00 -0.15 -2.66
C TYR A 221 -0.73 -0.42 -1.17
N ARG A 222 0.47 -0.10 -0.70
CA ARG A 222 0.86 -0.28 0.71
C ARG A 222 0.97 1.06 1.42
N PHE A 223 0.39 1.20 2.60
CA PHE A 223 0.52 2.38 3.44
C PHE A 223 1.15 1.97 4.77
N ASP A 224 2.21 2.66 5.16
CA ASP A 224 2.71 2.54 6.53
C ASP A 224 1.79 3.35 7.44
N VAL A 225 1.07 2.65 8.32
CA VAL A 225 0.08 3.23 9.23
C VAL A 225 0.50 3.01 10.69
N THR A 226 1.79 2.78 10.93
CA THR A 226 2.36 2.53 12.26
C THR A 226 2.05 3.68 13.24
N ASP A 227 2.01 4.92 12.75
CA ASP A 227 1.63 6.10 13.55
C ASP A 227 0.22 6.01 14.14
N PHE A 228 -0.66 5.16 13.60
CA PHE A 228 -2.02 4.95 14.09
C PHE A 228 -2.14 3.75 15.04
N ALA A 229 -1.02 3.11 15.42
CA ALA A 229 -1.02 1.93 16.31
C ALA A 229 -1.86 2.12 17.60
N PRO A 230 -1.85 3.27 18.30
CA PRO A 230 -2.69 3.47 19.48
C PRO A 230 -4.20 3.51 19.22
N LEU A 231 -4.62 3.58 17.95
CA LEU A 231 -6.03 3.56 17.54
C LEU A 231 -6.42 2.21 16.90
N LEU A 232 -5.45 1.39 16.50
CA LEU A 232 -5.63 0.11 15.81
C LEU A 232 -5.60 -1.07 16.79
N HIS A 233 -6.51 -1.07 17.76
CA HIS A 233 -6.63 -2.13 18.76
C HIS A 233 -8.09 -2.53 19.02
N ASP A 234 -8.29 -3.73 19.54
CA ASP A 234 -9.61 -4.30 19.82
C ASP A 234 -10.56 -4.20 18.61
N THR A 235 -11.74 -3.63 18.77
CA THR A 235 -12.73 -3.50 17.68
C THR A 235 -12.65 -2.12 17.05
N VAL A 236 -12.23 -2.07 15.78
CA VAL A 236 -12.06 -0.83 15.02
C VAL A 236 -13.07 -0.79 13.87
N GLN A 237 -13.80 0.32 13.76
CA GLN A 237 -14.62 0.59 12.58
C GLN A 237 -13.75 1.25 11.52
N LEU A 238 -13.70 0.63 10.34
CA LEU A 238 -12.97 1.10 9.17
C LEU A 238 -13.96 1.49 8.09
N ARG A 239 -13.65 2.55 7.35
CA ARG A 239 -14.48 3.10 6.28
C ARG A 239 -13.67 3.22 5.02
N ALA A 240 -14.15 2.61 3.94
CA ALA A 240 -13.74 2.98 2.60
C ALA A 240 -14.71 4.03 2.05
N PHE A 241 -14.22 5.23 1.78
CA PHE A 241 -14.97 6.27 1.08
C PHE A 241 -14.65 6.22 -0.42
N TYR A 242 -15.68 6.42 -1.25
CA TYR A 242 -15.59 6.49 -2.70
C TYR A 242 -16.33 7.73 -3.21
N SER A 243 -15.63 8.57 -3.98
CA SER A 243 -16.19 9.82 -4.51
C SER A 243 -16.88 9.66 -5.87
N GLY A 244 -17.01 8.44 -6.40
CA GLY A 244 -17.49 8.21 -7.76
C GLY A 244 -19.01 8.07 -7.87
N TRP A 245 -19.59 8.75 -8.86
CA TRP A 245 -21.03 8.70 -9.20
C TRP A 245 -21.35 7.61 -10.22
N SER A 246 -20.49 6.60 -10.35
CA SER A 246 -20.70 5.43 -11.20
C SER A 246 -20.14 4.18 -10.55
N SER A 247 -20.71 3.02 -10.91
CA SER A 247 -20.20 1.73 -10.45
C SER A 247 -18.85 1.46 -11.07
N GLY A 248 -17.83 1.18 -10.24
CA GLY A 248 -16.50 1.11 -10.85
C GLY A 248 -15.36 0.43 -10.14
N PHE A 249 -15.38 0.21 -8.82
CA PHE A 249 -14.24 -0.45 -8.18
C PHE A 249 -14.64 -1.33 -7.00
N THR A 250 -13.74 -2.22 -6.62
CA THR A 250 -13.78 -2.99 -5.38
C THR A 250 -12.56 -2.66 -4.55
N VAL A 251 -12.69 -2.70 -3.23
CA VAL A 251 -11.59 -2.54 -2.29
C VAL A 251 -11.46 -3.78 -1.41
N SER A 252 -10.22 -4.24 -1.22
CA SER A 252 -9.85 -5.18 -0.16
C SER A 252 -8.82 -4.53 0.74
N LEU A 253 -8.98 -4.66 2.06
CA LEU A 253 -8.07 -4.12 3.06
C LEU A 253 -7.57 -5.25 3.95
N SER A 254 -6.25 -5.34 4.09
CA SER A 254 -5.59 -6.16 5.09
C SER A 254 -4.44 -5.41 5.75
N PHE A 255 -4.01 -5.86 6.92
CA PHE A 255 -2.97 -5.24 7.73
C PHE A 255 -1.97 -6.30 8.15
N ASP A 256 -0.69 -6.02 7.95
CA ASP A 256 0.42 -6.78 8.48
C ASP A 256 0.98 -6.00 9.69
N LEU A 257 0.77 -6.54 10.90
CA LEU A 257 1.24 -5.97 12.16
C LEU A 257 2.48 -6.74 12.61
N VAL A 258 3.65 -6.13 12.52
CA VAL A 258 4.92 -6.74 12.93
C VAL A 258 5.14 -6.43 14.42
N GLU A 259 5.12 -7.47 15.26
CA GLU A 259 5.30 -7.32 16.71
C GLU A 259 6.71 -6.82 17.01
N GLY A 260 6.83 -5.78 17.84
CA GLY A 260 8.12 -5.20 18.12
C GLY A 260 8.12 -3.85 18.82
N THR A 261 9.32 -3.30 18.99
CA THR A 261 9.53 -1.97 19.55
C THR A 261 9.68 -0.98 18.40
N PRO A 262 8.83 0.05 18.26
CA PRO A 262 8.98 1.07 17.23
C PRO A 262 10.19 1.97 17.52
N ALA A 263 10.68 2.73 16.54
CA ALA A 263 11.77 3.69 16.74
C ALA A 263 11.44 4.72 17.85
N ARG A 264 10.17 5.12 17.93
CA ARG A 264 9.59 5.95 18.97
C ARG A 264 8.18 5.48 19.29
N GLU A 265 7.81 5.45 20.57
CA GLU A 265 6.45 5.10 20.98
C GLU A 265 5.50 6.24 20.64
N VAL A 266 4.46 5.95 19.84
CA VAL A 266 3.36 6.89 19.60
C VAL A 266 2.59 7.11 20.90
N ARG A 267 2.39 8.36 21.26
CA ARG A 267 1.63 8.76 22.46
C ARG A 267 0.25 9.24 22.11
N SER A 268 0.13 10.09 21.09
CA SER A 268 -1.14 10.61 20.64
C SER A 268 -1.17 10.84 19.13
N VAL A 269 -2.37 10.80 18.58
CA VAL A 269 -2.69 11.11 17.19
C VAL A 269 -3.78 12.18 17.22
N HIS A 270 -3.49 13.38 16.75
CA HIS A 270 -4.41 14.51 16.70
C HIS A 270 -4.73 14.85 15.26
N ASN A 271 -6.00 14.86 14.88
CA ASN A 271 -6.40 15.47 13.62
C ASN A 271 -6.18 16.99 13.66
N LEU A 272 -5.61 17.53 12.59
CA LEU A 272 -5.35 18.96 12.45
C LEU A 272 -6.36 19.60 11.48
N TYR A 273 -6.40 19.12 10.24
CA TYR A 273 -7.34 19.53 9.19
C TYR A 273 -7.93 18.28 8.54
N ASN A 274 -9.25 18.19 8.41
CA ASN A 274 -9.96 17.01 7.91
C ASN A 274 -11.19 17.42 7.11
N ASN A 275 -11.00 18.01 5.93
CA ASN A 275 -12.12 18.44 5.10
C ASN A 275 -11.75 18.60 3.62
N ASN A 276 -12.77 18.86 2.81
CA ASN A 276 -12.61 19.52 1.52
C ASN A 276 -12.73 21.02 1.73
N TYR A 277 -11.67 21.75 1.41
CA TYR A 277 -11.59 23.19 1.59
C TYR A 277 -11.70 23.88 0.24
N SER A 278 -12.49 24.96 0.17
CA SER A 278 -12.56 25.78 -1.04
C SER A 278 -11.25 26.54 -1.22
N PHE A 279 -10.79 26.66 -2.47
CA PHE A 279 -9.60 27.40 -2.84
C PHE A 279 -9.98 28.46 -3.88
N GLY A 280 -9.47 29.68 -3.73
CA GLY A 280 -9.79 30.78 -4.64
C GLY A 280 -10.96 31.69 -4.23
N ASP A 281 -11.71 31.39 -3.16
CA ASP A 281 -12.79 32.28 -2.68
C ASP A 281 -12.20 33.53 -1.98
N PRO A 282 -12.34 34.74 -2.54
CA PRO A 282 -11.78 35.95 -1.94
C PRO A 282 -12.43 36.33 -0.60
N ASN A 283 -13.63 35.83 -0.29
CA ASN A 283 -14.31 36.11 0.98
C ASN A 283 -13.91 35.11 2.09
N ASN A 284 -13.39 33.95 1.71
CA ASN A 284 -12.97 32.91 2.63
C ASN A 284 -11.78 32.14 2.05
N PRO A 285 -10.63 32.78 1.89
CA PRO A 285 -9.49 32.16 1.24
C PRO A 285 -8.91 31.04 2.12
N LEU A 286 -8.15 30.13 1.51
CA LEU A 286 -7.77 28.87 2.16
C LEU A 286 -6.89 29.08 3.41
N GLU A 287 -6.04 30.11 3.41
CA GLU A 287 -5.23 30.52 4.55
C GLU A 287 -6.08 30.91 5.78
N ASN A 288 -7.32 31.38 5.58
CA ASN A 288 -8.25 31.68 6.66
C ASN A 288 -9.01 30.44 7.14
N GLN A 289 -9.14 29.41 6.30
CA GLN A 289 -9.76 28.14 6.66
C GLN A 289 -8.79 27.24 7.43
N LEU A 290 -7.51 27.23 7.03
CA LEU A 290 -6.43 26.46 7.67
C LEU A 290 -5.84 27.24 8.86
N THR A 291 -6.69 27.44 9.88
CA THR A 291 -6.33 28.17 11.10
C THR A 291 -5.26 27.45 11.93
N ALA A 292 -4.47 28.23 12.67
CA ALA A 292 -3.52 27.70 13.64
C ALA A 292 -4.22 26.87 14.73
N LYS A 293 -3.61 25.76 15.13
CA LYS A 293 -4.06 24.89 16.22
C LYS A 293 -2.97 24.78 17.29
N ASN A 294 -3.37 24.80 18.55
CA ASN A 294 -2.46 24.60 19.67
C ASN A 294 -2.49 23.12 20.09
N ILE A 295 -1.30 22.51 20.14
CA ILE A 295 -1.09 21.14 20.62
C ILE A 295 -0.49 21.23 22.02
N SER A 296 -1.15 20.60 22.99
CA SER A 296 -0.62 20.46 24.34
C SER A 296 0.09 19.12 24.46
N LEU A 297 1.27 19.13 25.08
CA LEU A 297 2.09 17.93 25.28
C LEU A 297 2.02 17.46 26.72
N ALA A 298 1.76 16.17 26.91
CA ALA A 298 1.95 15.52 28.19
C ALA A 298 3.45 15.39 28.53
N GLY A 299 3.79 15.20 29.82
CA GLY A 299 5.21 15.13 30.24
C GLY A 299 6.04 13.99 29.63
N ASN A 300 5.37 12.98 29.05
CA ASN A 300 5.99 11.85 28.34
C ASN A 300 5.90 11.96 26.81
N GLU A 301 5.43 13.10 26.28
CA GLU A 301 5.38 13.46 24.87
C GLU A 301 6.49 14.48 24.58
N THR A 302 7.62 13.99 24.10
CA THR A 302 8.85 14.78 23.94
C THR A 302 9.15 15.11 22.49
N GLN A 303 8.42 14.52 21.55
CA GLN A 303 8.71 14.55 20.12
C GLN A 303 7.41 14.62 19.32
N ALA A 304 7.46 15.14 18.09
CA ALA A 304 6.27 15.26 17.25
C ALA A 304 6.58 15.25 15.75
N LYS A 305 5.59 14.84 14.95
CA LYS A 305 5.62 14.83 13.48
C LYS A 305 4.29 15.33 12.93
N LEU A 306 4.32 16.09 11.83
CA LEU A 306 3.15 16.40 11.02
C LEU A 306 3.05 15.39 9.87
N ARG A 307 1.87 14.80 9.67
CA ARG A 307 1.46 14.09 8.45
C ARG A 307 0.46 14.97 7.70
N PHE A 308 0.71 15.29 6.44
CA PHE A 308 -0.12 16.20 5.65
C PHE A 308 -0.39 15.63 4.25
N THR A 309 -1.66 15.35 3.93
CA THR A 309 -2.08 14.76 2.64
C THR A 309 -3.05 15.68 1.89
N PRO A 310 -2.55 16.70 1.17
CA PRO A 310 -3.35 17.54 0.30
C PRO A 310 -3.54 16.88 -1.08
N THR A 311 -4.71 17.02 -1.70
CA THR A 311 -4.90 16.72 -3.13
C THR A 311 -5.82 17.78 -3.72
N GLY A 312 -5.39 18.46 -4.79
CA GLY A 312 -6.18 19.50 -5.44
C GLY A 312 -7.15 18.96 -6.48
N HIS A 313 -8.35 19.52 -6.54
CA HIS A 313 -9.45 19.13 -7.42
C HIS A 313 -10.15 20.37 -7.97
N GLY A 314 -10.81 20.23 -9.12
CA GLY A 314 -11.43 21.34 -9.84
C GLY A 314 -10.51 21.88 -10.92
N PHE A 315 -11.12 22.31 -12.03
CA PHE A 315 -10.47 22.75 -13.26
C PHE A 315 -11.53 23.34 -14.22
N GLY A 316 -11.10 23.95 -15.32
CA GLY A 316 -11.98 24.38 -16.40
C GLY A 316 -11.58 25.71 -17.05
N ALA A 317 -12.26 26.08 -18.13
CA ALA A 317 -12.07 27.38 -18.78
C ALA A 317 -12.56 28.55 -17.91
N GLU A 318 -13.54 28.27 -17.04
CA GLU A 318 -14.12 29.18 -16.04
C GLU A 318 -13.53 28.85 -14.66
N ASN A 319 -12.20 28.87 -14.60
CA ASN A 319 -11.38 28.59 -13.42
C ASN A 319 -9.96 29.14 -13.65
N THR A 320 -9.56 30.13 -12.87
CA THR A 320 -8.27 30.84 -13.06
C THR A 320 -7.09 29.88 -12.86
N ASP A 321 -6.11 29.88 -13.77
CA ASP A 321 -4.93 28.99 -13.73
C ASP A 321 -5.23 27.48 -13.69
N ASN A 322 -6.48 27.07 -13.93
CA ASN A 322 -6.91 25.67 -13.92
C ASN A 322 -6.70 24.99 -12.55
N CYS A 323 -6.81 25.76 -11.47
CA CYS A 323 -6.70 25.28 -10.09
C CYS A 323 -7.94 24.48 -9.64
N ALA A 324 -7.86 23.56 -8.70
CA ALA A 324 -6.68 23.15 -7.96
C ALA A 324 -6.08 21.85 -8.53
N GLU A 325 -6.63 21.26 -9.60
CA GLU A 325 -6.12 19.98 -10.12
C GLU A 325 -4.80 20.14 -10.89
N PHE A 326 -4.67 21.19 -11.71
CA PHE A 326 -3.58 21.33 -12.68
C PHE A 326 -2.68 22.55 -12.46
N CYS A 327 -2.79 23.20 -11.31
CA CYS A 327 -1.91 24.30 -10.94
C CYS A 327 -0.94 23.86 -9.83
N ASP A 328 0.35 24.13 -10.04
CA ASP A 328 1.37 23.93 -9.01
C ASP A 328 1.29 25.07 -7.99
N LYS A 329 1.11 24.70 -6.71
CA LYS A 329 0.99 25.62 -5.58
C LYS A 329 1.82 25.11 -4.42
N THR A 330 2.28 26.04 -3.61
CA THR A 330 3.10 25.73 -2.42
C THR A 330 2.32 25.88 -1.12
N TYR A 331 2.89 25.36 -0.03
CA TYR A 331 2.45 25.65 1.33
C TYR A 331 3.63 25.69 2.29
N ASP A 332 3.48 26.48 3.34
CA ASP A 332 4.43 26.62 4.43
C ASP A 332 3.94 25.91 5.69
N VAL A 333 4.84 25.17 6.35
CA VAL A 333 4.59 24.60 7.68
C VAL A 333 5.14 25.55 8.73
N MET A 334 4.25 26.02 9.61
CA MET A 334 4.56 26.99 10.65
C MET A 334 4.49 26.34 12.03
N ILE A 335 5.52 26.49 12.85
CA ILE A 335 5.56 26.10 14.27
C ILE A 335 5.85 27.34 15.11
N ASN A 336 4.97 27.66 16.07
CA ASN A 336 5.08 28.85 16.92
C ASN A 336 5.31 30.14 16.11
N ASN A 337 4.60 30.26 14.98
CA ASN A 337 4.68 31.34 13.99
C ASN A 337 6.03 31.44 13.24
N ALA A 338 6.92 30.48 13.37
CA ALA A 338 8.14 30.36 12.55
C ALA A 338 7.94 29.32 11.44
N MET A 339 8.31 29.68 10.21
CA MET A 339 8.32 28.74 9.08
C MET A 339 9.46 27.73 9.27
N ILE A 340 9.15 26.44 9.13
CA ILE A 340 10.14 25.35 9.24
C ILE A 340 10.37 24.59 7.93
N ALA A 341 9.41 24.66 7.01
CA ALA A 341 9.46 24.03 5.70
C ALA A 341 8.48 24.70 4.73
N THR A 342 8.80 24.62 3.43
CA THR A 342 7.94 24.98 2.30
C THR A 342 7.94 23.80 1.35
N GLU A 343 6.77 23.35 0.90
CA GLU A 343 6.63 22.22 -0.02
C GLU A 343 5.61 22.50 -1.11
N HIS A 344 5.77 21.80 -2.24
CA HIS A 344 4.82 21.84 -3.35
C HIS A 344 3.64 20.88 -3.12
N ILE A 345 2.45 21.29 -3.53
CA ILE A 345 1.28 20.43 -3.73
C ILE A 345 1.28 20.01 -5.19
N TRP A 346 2.31 19.28 -5.63
CA TRP A 346 2.47 18.93 -7.03
C TRP A 346 3.17 17.60 -7.22
N ARG A 347 2.83 16.91 -8.31
CA ARG A 347 3.52 15.73 -8.80
C ARG A 347 3.81 15.90 -10.28
N ASP A 348 5.07 15.76 -10.64
CA ASP A 348 5.57 15.82 -12.01
C ASP A 348 5.94 14.43 -12.58
N ASP A 349 5.51 13.36 -11.92
CA ASP A 349 5.88 11.98 -12.20
C ASP A 349 4.71 11.12 -12.69
N CYS A 350 3.58 11.72 -13.11
CA CYS A 350 2.41 10.95 -13.53
C CYS A 350 2.69 10.06 -14.74
N GLY A 351 3.56 10.51 -15.66
CA GLY A 351 4.05 9.69 -16.78
C GLY A 351 4.93 8.50 -16.37
N MET A 352 5.31 8.38 -15.10
CA MET A 352 6.04 7.25 -14.51
C MET A 352 5.16 6.29 -13.69
N ASN A 353 3.83 6.45 -13.73
CA ASN A 353 2.90 5.61 -12.99
C ASN A 353 3.09 4.10 -13.31
N PRO A 354 3.14 3.21 -12.30
CA PRO A 354 3.17 1.76 -12.53
C PRO A 354 2.00 1.20 -13.34
N ILE A 355 0.83 1.86 -13.27
CA ILE A 355 -0.33 1.54 -14.10
C ILE A 355 -0.25 2.40 -15.37
N MET A 356 0.41 1.87 -16.40
CA MET A 356 0.51 2.46 -17.74
C MET A 356 -0.79 2.33 -18.53
N HIS A 357 -0.86 2.92 -19.73
CA HIS A 357 -1.92 2.76 -20.74
C HIS A 357 -3.35 2.96 -20.26
N GLN A 358 -3.57 3.87 -19.32
CA GLN A 358 -4.91 4.12 -18.85
C GLN A 358 -5.71 4.85 -19.95
N PRO A 359 -6.98 4.47 -20.23
CA PRO A 359 -7.82 5.11 -21.24
C PRO A 359 -8.34 6.51 -20.79
N GLY A 360 -7.43 7.42 -20.43
CA GLY A 360 -7.72 8.78 -19.97
C GLY A 360 -6.45 9.60 -19.79
N THR A 361 -6.54 10.83 -19.26
CA THR A 361 -5.41 11.77 -19.21
C THR A 361 -4.43 11.50 -18.06
N TRP A 362 -4.04 10.23 -17.89
CA TRP A 362 -3.23 9.73 -16.77
C TRP A 362 -1.80 10.28 -16.70
N LEU A 363 -1.33 10.85 -17.82
CA LEU A 363 0.02 11.41 -17.99
C LEU A 363 0.14 12.85 -17.49
N ILE A 364 -1.00 13.55 -17.35
CA ILE A 364 -0.99 14.97 -16.98
C ILE A 364 -0.68 15.07 -15.48
N ASP A 365 0.36 15.83 -15.18
CA ASP A 365 0.83 16.16 -13.84
C ASP A 365 -0.22 16.97 -13.08
N ARG A 366 -0.34 16.72 -11.77
CA ARG A 366 -1.47 17.17 -10.94
C ARG A 366 -1.06 17.49 -9.52
N ALA A 367 -1.94 18.21 -8.82
CA ALA A 367 -1.68 18.73 -7.49
C ALA A 367 -1.62 17.63 -6.39
N ASN A 368 -0.45 17.01 -6.26
CA ASN A 368 -0.07 15.98 -5.28
C ASN A 368 -0.72 14.59 -5.45
N TRP A 369 -1.22 14.29 -6.65
CA TRP A 369 -1.75 12.96 -7.01
C TRP A 369 -1.58 12.65 -8.49
N CYS A 370 -1.75 11.39 -8.88
CA CYS A 370 -1.86 10.96 -10.27
C CYS A 370 -2.99 9.91 -10.38
N PRO A 371 -3.73 9.82 -11.51
CA PRO A 371 -4.73 8.79 -11.73
C PRO A 371 -4.13 7.39 -11.58
N GLY A 372 -4.70 6.55 -10.72
CA GLY A 372 -4.15 5.22 -10.41
C GLY A 372 -3.00 5.21 -9.41
N ALA A 373 -2.72 6.31 -8.71
CA ALA A 373 -1.66 6.39 -7.70
C ALA A 373 -2.19 6.78 -6.31
N LYS A 374 -1.30 6.68 -5.31
CA LYS A 374 -1.57 7.23 -3.97
C LYS A 374 -1.57 8.76 -4.02
N GLY A 375 -2.45 9.39 -3.24
CA GLY A 375 -2.20 10.77 -2.81
C GLY A 375 -1.02 10.76 -1.83
N ILE A 376 -0.02 11.62 -2.05
CA ILE A 376 1.22 11.56 -1.27
C ILE A 376 1.00 12.26 0.08
N THR A 377 1.29 11.56 1.18
CA THR A 377 1.42 12.16 2.51
C THR A 377 2.82 12.71 2.66
N GLN A 378 2.93 14.01 2.89
CA GLN A 378 4.18 14.66 3.27
C GLN A 378 4.35 14.59 4.79
N GLU A 379 5.57 14.28 5.24
CA GLU A 379 5.88 14.10 6.65
C GLU A 379 6.96 15.09 7.11
N PHE A 380 6.69 15.85 8.18
CA PHE A 380 7.61 16.86 8.71
C PHE A 380 7.98 16.53 10.15
N GLU A 381 9.27 16.35 10.41
CA GLU A 381 9.80 16.15 11.76
C GLU A 381 9.78 17.49 12.51
N LEU A 382 8.98 17.55 13.58
CA LEU A 382 8.73 18.80 14.32
C LEU A 382 9.56 18.91 15.59
N THR A 383 10.15 17.80 16.07
CA THR A 383 10.85 17.75 17.36
C THR A 383 11.90 18.86 17.56
N PRO A 384 12.72 19.24 16.55
CA PRO A 384 13.70 20.31 16.72
C PRO A 384 13.08 21.70 16.99
N PHE A 385 11.78 21.89 16.72
CA PHE A 385 11.10 23.18 16.74
C PHE A 385 10.09 23.34 17.88
N ILE A 386 9.87 22.29 18.67
CA ILE A 386 8.96 22.31 19.82
C ILE A 386 9.74 22.54 21.11
N ASN A 387 9.28 23.48 21.94
CA ASN A 387 9.90 23.81 23.23
C ASN A 387 8.79 23.95 24.29
N GLY A 388 8.92 23.27 25.43
CA GLY A 388 7.98 23.37 26.54
C GLY A 388 6.81 22.38 26.47
N SER A 389 5.69 22.71 27.10
CA SER A 389 4.54 21.81 27.30
C SER A 389 3.49 21.87 26.16
N GLY A 390 3.84 22.43 25.02
CA GLY A 390 2.94 22.58 23.87
C GLY A 390 3.50 23.52 22.81
N PHE A 391 2.85 23.55 21.64
CA PHE A 391 3.23 24.39 20.51
C PHE A 391 2.01 24.75 19.65
N SER A 392 2.10 25.86 18.92
CA SER A 392 1.16 26.20 17.86
C SER A 392 1.65 25.64 16.53
N ILE A 393 0.75 25.10 15.72
CA ILE A 393 1.01 24.63 14.36
C ILE A 393 -0.01 25.20 13.39
N GLN A 394 0.46 25.60 12.21
CA GLN A 394 -0.38 26.01 11.10
C GLN A 394 0.24 25.54 9.77
N VAL A 395 -0.60 25.21 8.80
CA VAL A 395 -0.17 25.09 7.40
C VAL A 395 -0.74 26.28 6.62
N THR A 396 0.13 27.09 6.03
CA THR A 396 -0.25 28.29 5.28
C THR A 396 -0.08 28.01 3.79
N PRO A 397 -1.16 27.89 3.02
CA PRO A 397 -1.08 27.69 1.58
C PRO A 397 -0.65 28.97 0.86
N GLU A 398 -0.11 28.83 -0.34
CA GLU A 398 0.09 29.95 -1.26
C GLU A 398 -1.26 30.64 -1.55
N PRO A 399 -1.36 31.98 -1.37
CA PRO A 399 -2.57 32.72 -1.67
C PRO A 399 -2.96 32.60 -3.14
N TYR A 400 -4.27 32.46 -3.38
CA TYR A 400 -4.84 32.38 -4.71
C TYR A 400 -6.30 32.85 -4.68
N THR A 401 -6.70 33.53 -5.76
CA THR A 401 -8.07 33.98 -5.99
C THR A 401 -8.52 33.48 -7.34
N ASP A 402 -9.69 32.85 -7.39
CA ASP A 402 -10.34 32.52 -8.65
C ASP A 402 -11.14 33.75 -9.13
N LEU A 403 -10.71 34.29 -10.27
CA LEU A 403 -11.31 35.47 -10.90
C LEU A 403 -12.51 35.13 -11.77
N ASP A 404 -12.79 33.85 -12.04
CA ASP A 404 -13.89 33.41 -12.91
C ASP A 404 -14.65 32.20 -12.34
N PRO A 405 -15.35 32.34 -11.20
CA PRO A 405 -16.01 31.22 -10.51
C PRO A 405 -17.34 30.85 -11.18
N ALA A 406 -17.29 30.18 -12.33
CA ALA A 406 -18.48 29.64 -13.01
C ALA A 406 -18.37 28.13 -13.34
N GLY A 407 -17.16 27.55 -13.28
CA GLY A 407 -16.87 26.15 -13.57
C GLY A 407 -16.81 25.21 -12.35
N MET A 408 -15.96 24.17 -12.43
CA MET A 408 -15.70 23.31 -11.27
C MET A 408 -14.84 24.08 -10.26
N ASN A 409 -15.45 24.43 -9.13
CA ASN A 409 -14.79 25.23 -8.10
C ASN A 409 -13.49 24.55 -7.61
N PRO A 410 -12.39 25.31 -7.47
CA PRO A 410 -11.14 24.79 -6.94
C PRO A 410 -11.33 24.33 -5.49
N THR A 411 -10.86 23.12 -5.18
CA THR A 411 -10.91 22.57 -3.83
C THR A 411 -9.65 21.78 -3.50
N TYR A 412 -9.24 21.81 -2.23
CA TYR A 412 -8.23 20.89 -1.70
C TYR A 412 -8.88 19.92 -0.71
N THR A 413 -8.78 18.63 -0.98
CA THR A 413 -9.06 17.59 0.02
C THR A 413 -7.84 17.46 0.92
N ILE A 414 -7.97 17.87 2.19
CA ILE A 414 -6.86 17.88 3.15
C ILE A 414 -7.26 17.07 4.37
N TYR A 415 -6.45 16.06 4.65
CA TYR A 415 -6.47 15.29 5.89
C TYR A 415 -5.06 15.26 6.45
N SER A 416 -4.93 15.67 7.71
CA SER A 416 -3.64 15.83 8.35
C SER A 416 -3.71 15.51 9.84
N GLN A 417 -2.59 14.99 10.34
CA GLN A 417 -2.46 14.61 11.74
C GLN A 417 -1.15 15.12 12.31
N VAL A 418 -1.20 15.58 13.56
CA VAL A 418 -0.01 15.72 14.41
C VAL A 418 0.09 14.46 15.24
N ILE A 419 1.23 13.78 15.13
CA ILE A 419 1.57 12.60 15.92
C ILE A 419 2.58 13.04 16.98
N THR A 420 2.33 12.70 18.24
CA THR A 420 3.30 12.91 19.31
C THR A 420 3.93 11.59 19.74
N TYR A 421 5.18 11.65 20.17
CA TYR A 421 5.96 10.48 20.53
C TYR A 421 6.70 10.69 21.86
N GLY A 422 7.08 9.57 22.48
CA GLY A 422 8.10 9.56 23.52
C GLY A 422 9.51 9.79 22.96
N SER A 423 10.52 9.52 23.79
CA SER A 423 11.92 9.51 23.37
C SER A 423 12.22 8.39 22.37
N ASN A 424 13.31 8.52 21.62
CA ASN A 424 13.86 7.45 20.81
C ASN A 424 14.13 6.20 21.66
N ASN A 425 13.77 5.04 21.11
CA ASN A 425 14.05 3.74 21.70
C ASN A 425 15.45 3.23 21.34
N PHE A 426 16.05 3.76 20.27
CA PHE A 426 17.33 3.31 19.72
C PHE A 426 18.30 4.47 19.51
N ASN A 427 19.58 4.20 19.69
CA ASN A 427 20.65 5.16 19.47
C ASN A 427 21.28 4.98 18.07
N LEU A 428 21.61 3.75 17.68
CA LEU A 428 22.13 3.37 16.37
C LEU A 428 21.30 2.20 15.81
N ASP A 429 20.35 2.53 14.94
CA ASP A 429 19.46 1.55 14.30
C ASP A 429 19.29 1.93 12.83
N ALA A 430 19.70 1.05 11.93
CA ALA A 430 19.52 1.18 10.50
C ALA A 430 18.64 0.04 9.97
N SER A 431 17.65 0.36 9.13
CA SER A 431 16.73 -0.62 8.56
C SER A 431 16.74 -0.64 7.03
N ILE A 432 16.24 -1.74 6.47
CA ILE A 432 15.80 -1.80 5.07
C ILE A 432 14.30 -1.50 5.02
N GLU A 433 13.90 -0.41 4.38
CA GLU A 433 12.50 0.01 4.30
C GLU A 433 11.75 -0.63 3.13
N ASP A 434 12.42 -0.76 1.98
CA ASP A 434 11.84 -1.30 0.75
C ASP A 434 12.91 -1.78 -0.23
N VAL A 435 12.52 -2.61 -1.19
CA VAL A 435 13.34 -3.00 -2.35
C VAL A 435 12.63 -2.52 -3.61
N ILE A 436 13.16 -1.50 -4.27
CA ILE A 436 12.60 -0.99 -5.53
C ILE A 436 12.84 -2.01 -6.64
N ALA A 437 14.03 -2.60 -6.71
CA ALA A 437 14.35 -3.67 -7.64
C ALA A 437 15.48 -4.55 -7.08
N PRO A 438 15.42 -5.89 -7.17
CA PRO A 438 14.38 -6.67 -7.82
C PRO A 438 13.14 -6.82 -6.92
N ASN A 439 11.93 -6.60 -7.45
CA ASN A 439 10.67 -6.73 -6.71
C ASN A 439 9.49 -7.00 -7.66
N SER A 440 8.61 -7.94 -7.30
CA SER A 440 7.41 -8.29 -8.08
C SER A 440 6.15 -7.49 -7.71
N HIS A 441 6.22 -6.66 -6.67
CA HIS A 441 5.08 -5.87 -6.20
C HIS A 441 4.66 -4.79 -7.22
N ASP A 442 3.36 -4.51 -7.28
CA ASP A 442 2.73 -3.65 -8.29
C ASP A 442 3.36 -2.25 -8.37
N ALA A 443 3.71 -1.67 -7.23
CA ALA A 443 4.31 -0.35 -7.13
C ALA A 443 5.68 -0.22 -7.84
N HIS A 444 6.38 -1.33 -8.09
CA HIS A 444 7.74 -1.31 -8.66
C HIS A 444 7.82 -1.89 -10.07
N LYS A 445 6.69 -2.19 -10.72
CA LYS A 445 6.64 -2.81 -12.07
C LYS A 445 7.44 -2.04 -13.13
N ARG A 446 7.57 -0.72 -13.01
CA ARG A 446 8.31 0.14 -13.97
C ARG A 446 9.81 -0.15 -14.01
N PHE A 447 10.36 -0.69 -12.93
CA PHE A 447 11.79 -0.92 -12.78
C PHE A 447 12.16 -2.40 -12.82
N ASN A 448 11.18 -3.29 -12.98
CA ASN A 448 11.35 -4.75 -12.85
C ASN A 448 10.85 -5.49 -14.10
N PRO A 449 11.41 -6.67 -14.43
CA PRO A 449 12.52 -7.37 -13.76
C PRO A 449 13.89 -6.71 -13.98
N ILE A 450 14.86 -7.06 -13.12
CA ILE A 450 16.27 -6.70 -13.27
C ILE A 450 17.18 -7.95 -13.28
N CYS A 451 18.38 -7.80 -13.85
CA CYS A 451 19.48 -8.77 -13.76
C CYS A 451 20.76 -8.17 -13.15
N ALA A 452 20.78 -6.85 -12.90
CA ALA A 452 21.88 -6.14 -12.27
C ALA A 452 21.43 -4.86 -11.57
N ASN A 453 22.30 -4.37 -10.70
CA ASN A 453 22.17 -3.10 -10.00
C ASN A 453 20.88 -2.97 -9.17
N PRO A 454 20.68 -3.81 -8.13
CA PRO A 454 19.55 -3.68 -7.23
C PRO A 454 19.42 -2.27 -6.64
N LYS A 455 18.20 -1.85 -6.32
CA LYS A 455 17.89 -0.58 -5.67
C LYS A 455 17.06 -0.84 -4.42
N VAL A 456 17.54 -0.36 -3.29
CA VAL A 456 16.91 -0.55 -1.97
C VAL A 456 16.76 0.80 -1.27
N ILE A 457 15.81 0.90 -0.34
CA ILE A 457 15.65 2.08 0.51
C ILE A 457 16.13 1.71 1.91
N ILE A 458 17.06 2.49 2.45
CA ILE A 458 17.53 2.38 3.85
C ILE A 458 16.95 3.52 4.69
N LYS A 459 16.87 3.33 6.01
CA LYS A 459 16.42 4.36 6.96
C LYS A 459 17.26 4.36 8.22
N ASN A 460 17.39 5.54 8.83
CA ASN A 460 17.93 5.69 10.18
C ASN A 460 16.78 5.79 11.21
N ASN A 461 16.67 4.80 12.08
CA ASN A 461 15.70 4.76 13.19
C ASN A 461 16.35 5.12 14.54
N GLY A 462 17.67 5.29 14.58
CA GLY A 462 18.43 5.67 15.76
C GLY A 462 18.54 7.18 15.94
N SER A 463 18.67 7.65 17.18
CA SER A 463 18.86 9.08 17.47
C SER A 463 20.20 9.66 16.96
N THR A 464 21.20 8.81 16.70
CA THR A 464 22.49 9.24 16.13
C THR A 464 22.43 9.19 14.60
N ALA A 465 22.93 10.23 13.93
CA ALA A 465 23.00 10.26 12.47
C ALA A 465 23.80 9.06 11.92
N LEU A 466 23.24 8.38 10.91
CA LEU A 466 23.84 7.23 10.26
C LEU A 466 24.80 7.72 9.17
N THR A 467 26.08 7.44 9.34
CA THR A 467 27.17 7.88 8.46
C THR A 467 27.81 6.74 7.66
N SER A 468 27.63 5.50 8.11
CA SER A 468 28.06 4.32 7.38
C SER A 468 27.23 3.09 7.76
N ALA A 469 27.14 2.13 6.84
CA ALA A 469 26.52 0.84 7.06
C ALA A 469 26.99 -0.16 6.01
N ARG A 470 26.93 -1.45 6.32
CA ARG A 470 27.17 -2.53 5.36
C ARG A 470 25.85 -3.17 4.96
N ILE A 471 25.56 -3.16 3.65
CA ILE A 471 24.35 -3.74 3.08
C ILE A 471 24.74 -5.04 2.39
N TYR A 472 24.18 -6.16 2.83
CA TYR A 472 24.35 -7.46 2.22
C TYR A 472 23.13 -7.83 1.39
N TYR A 473 23.30 -8.49 0.25
CA TYR A 473 22.20 -8.73 -0.67
C TYR A 473 22.45 -9.88 -1.65
N GLY A 474 21.39 -10.47 -2.17
CA GLY A 474 21.47 -11.47 -3.24
C GLY A 474 20.19 -12.27 -3.40
N ILE A 475 20.22 -13.24 -4.32
CA ILE A 475 19.11 -14.19 -4.49
C ILE A 475 19.31 -15.34 -3.52
N GLU A 476 18.27 -15.71 -2.77
CA GLU A 476 18.35 -16.83 -1.83
C GLU A 476 18.74 -18.14 -2.53
N GLY A 477 19.63 -18.90 -1.89
CA GLY A 477 20.22 -20.10 -2.47
C GLY A 477 21.35 -19.85 -3.48
N LYS A 478 21.68 -18.57 -3.77
CA LYS A 478 22.81 -18.17 -4.60
C LYS A 478 23.86 -17.41 -3.78
N GLU A 479 24.92 -16.97 -4.48
CA GLU A 479 25.96 -16.11 -3.91
C GLU A 479 25.37 -14.79 -3.40
N LEU A 480 25.86 -14.35 -2.24
CA LEU A 480 25.49 -13.08 -1.59
C LEU A 480 26.64 -12.09 -1.71
N PHE A 481 26.29 -10.83 -1.89
CA PHE A 481 27.21 -9.70 -2.03
C PHE A 481 27.09 -8.78 -0.82
N PHE A 482 28.00 -7.82 -0.71
CA PHE A 482 27.82 -6.68 0.17
C PHE A 482 28.32 -5.40 -0.46
N TYR A 483 27.81 -4.29 0.06
CA TYR A 483 28.17 -2.93 -0.29
C TYR A 483 28.38 -2.13 1.00
N ASP A 484 29.52 -1.45 1.10
CA ASP A 484 29.81 -0.54 2.21
C ASP A 484 29.30 0.85 1.84
N TRP A 485 28.12 1.19 2.35
CA TRP A 485 27.49 2.49 2.17
C TRP A 485 28.14 3.52 3.11
N GLN A 486 28.29 4.76 2.61
CA GLN A 486 28.77 5.92 3.34
C GLN A 486 27.86 7.11 3.02
N GLY A 487 27.51 7.90 4.02
CA GLY A 487 26.60 9.03 3.84
C GLY A 487 26.41 9.84 5.12
N SER A 488 25.27 10.52 5.24
CA SER A 488 24.83 11.21 6.46
C SER A 488 23.31 11.27 6.46
N LEU A 489 22.69 10.35 7.18
CA LEU A 489 21.24 10.21 7.26
C LEU A 489 20.76 10.51 8.68
N ASP A 490 20.07 11.64 8.83
CA ASP A 490 19.48 12.04 10.10
C ASP A 490 18.39 11.06 10.55
N PHE A 491 18.01 11.12 11.81
CA PHE A 491 16.92 10.30 12.36
C PHE A 491 15.63 10.47 11.53
N ASP A 492 14.92 9.36 11.31
CA ASP A 492 13.67 9.26 10.54
C ASP A 492 13.81 9.66 9.06
N ARG A 493 15.05 9.77 8.54
CA ARG A 493 15.31 9.99 7.11
C ARG A 493 15.63 8.69 6.40
N THR A 494 15.32 8.67 5.10
CA THR A 494 15.54 7.53 4.20
C THR A 494 16.45 7.90 3.04
N GLU A 495 17.19 6.92 2.50
CA GLU A 495 17.98 7.08 1.28
C GLU A 495 17.77 5.89 0.33
N THR A 496 17.71 6.15 -0.98
CA THR A 496 17.71 5.08 -1.99
C THR A 496 19.14 4.75 -2.40
N VAL A 497 19.56 3.50 -2.18
CA VAL A 497 20.92 3.01 -2.48
C VAL A 497 20.87 2.08 -3.70
N SER A 498 21.70 2.38 -4.70
CA SER A 498 21.96 1.47 -5.83
C SER A 498 23.13 0.53 -5.47
N LEU A 499 22.86 -0.76 -5.41
CA LEU A 499 23.80 -1.80 -5.04
C LEU A 499 24.50 -2.33 -6.29
N PRO A 500 25.82 -2.55 -6.29
CA PRO A 500 26.54 -3.03 -7.47
C PRO A 500 26.23 -4.51 -7.79
N TYR A 501 26.79 -4.98 -8.91
CA TYR A 501 26.80 -6.38 -9.35
C TYR A 501 25.48 -6.92 -9.93
N ARG A 502 25.63 -8.05 -10.63
CA ARG A 502 24.55 -8.82 -11.22
C ARG A 502 23.86 -9.66 -10.15
N VAL A 503 22.54 -9.57 -10.09
CA VAL A 503 21.69 -10.50 -9.34
C VAL A 503 20.73 -11.15 -10.31
N ILE A 504 20.92 -12.44 -10.56
CA ILE A 504 20.17 -13.17 -11.59
C ILE A 504 19.22 -14.14 -10.88
N SER A 505 17.93 -13.81 -10.86
CA SER A 505 16.87 -14.73 -10.45
C SER A 505 16.63 -15.80 -11.52
N ASP A 506 16.08 -16.93 -11.11
CA ASP A 506 15.62 -17.98 -12.03
C ASP A 506 14.30 -18.60 -11.55
N THR A 507 13.79 -19.61 -12.26
CA THR A 507 12.51 -20.22 -11.92
C THR A 507 12.51 -20.96 -10.58
N ALA A 508 13.67 -21.40 -10.10
CA ALA A 508 13.84 -22.08 -8.82
C ALA A 508 14.19 -21.11 -7.68
N HIS A 509 14.82 -19.98 -7.99
CA HIS A 509 15.29 -18.99 -7.01
C HIS A 509 14.73 -17.60 -7.34
N LYS A 510 13.61 -17.24 -6.69
CA LYS A 510 12.87 -15.99 -6.91
C LYS A 510 12.84 -15.03 -5.73
N THR A 511 13.38 -15.42 -4.58
CA THR A 511 13.41 -14.57 -3.40
C THR A 511 14.72 -13.79 -3.35
N PHE A 512 14.64 -12.46 -3.37
CA PHE A 512 15.76 -11.58 -3.10
C PHE A 512 15.79 -11.25 -1.62
N LYS A 513 16.96 -11.43 -1.02
CA LYS A 513 17.22 -11.14 0.39
C LYS A 513 18.20 -9.98 0.46
N VAL A 514 17.90 -9.01 1.31
CA VAL A 514 18.79 -7.91 1.67
C VAL A 514 18.78 -7.71 3.17
N TRP A 515 19.93 -7.38 3.75
CA TRP A 515 19.98 -6.90 5.13
C TRP A 515 21.07 -5.86 5.33
N ILE A 516 20.84 -4.94 6.27
CA ILE A 516 21.79 -3.92 6.68
C ILE A 516 22.46 -4.31 8.00
N ALA A 517 23.69 -3.87 8.22
CA ALA A 517 24.44 -4.15 9.43
C ALA A 517 25.52 -3.09 9.66
N LYS A 518 26.09 -3.10 10.86
CA LYS A 518 27.23 -2.26 11.27
C LYS A 518 26.97 -0.75 11.11
N PRO A 519 25.86 -0.22 11.65
CA PRO A 519 25.62 1.22 11.62
C PRO A 519 26.79 1.95 12.28
N ASN A 520 27.35 2.95 11.60
CA ASN A 520 28.51 3.71 12.06
C ASN A 520 29.74 2.86 12.45
N ASN A 521 29.96 1.74 11.75
CA ASN A 521 30.98 0.72 12.06
C ASN A 521 30.81 0.07 13.44
N ALA A 522 29.68 0.28 14.12
CA ALA A 522 29.38 -0.38 15.38
C ALA A 522 29.26 -1.90 15.14
N PRO A 523 29.61 -2.74 16.14
CA PRO A 523 29.50 -4.19 15.99
C PRO A 523 28.03 -4.67 15.95
N ASN A 524 27.11 -3.89 16.54
CA ASN A 524 25.71 -4.24 16.66
C ASN A 524 24.84 -3.09 16.16
N ASP A 525 23.71 -3.47 15.57
CA ASP A 525 22.53 -2.62 15.42
C ASP A 525 21.64 -2.77 16.67
N ASP A 526 21.06 -1.68 17.16
CA ASP A 526 20.23 -1.68 18.36
C ASP A 526 18.92 -2.48 18.17
N TYR A 527 18.44 -2.66 16.92
CA TYR A 527 17.16 -3.33 16.66
C TYR A 527 17.16 -4.27 15.44
N LYS A 528 17.84 -5.42 15.57
CA LYS A 528 17.98 -6.45 14.52
C LYS A 528 16.74 -6.93 13.71
N TRP A 529 15.52 -6.63 14.16
CA TRP A 529 14.28 -7.17 13.58
C TRP A 529 13.73 -6.33 12.41
N ASN A 530 14.33 -5.15 12.14
CA ASN A 530 14.05 -4.33 10.96
C ASN A 530 15.22 -4.34 9.94
N ASP A 531 16.33 -5.00 10.26
CA ASP A 531 17.54 -5.05 9.43
C ASP A 531 17.36 -5.81 8.11
N THR A 532 16.46 -6.80 8.06
CA THR A 532 16.36 -7.78 6.97
C THR A 532 15.03 -7.70 6.25
N LEU A 533 15.07 -7.69 4.92
CA LEU A 533 13.89 -7.75 4.07
C LEU A 533 14.03 -8.84 3.00
N HIS A 534 12.94 -9.56 2.76
CA HIS A 534 12.80 -10.56 1.70
C HIS A 534 11.69 -10.11 0.76
N VAL A 535 11.96 -10.14 -0.55
CA VAL A 535 10.97 -9.82 -1.58
C VAL A 535 10.99 -10.85 -2.69
N GLU A 536 9.80 -11.13 -3.24
CA GLU A 536 9.68 -11.92 -4.45
C GLU A 536 10.11 -11.10 -5.67
N THR A 537 10.73 -11.77 -6.63
CA THR A 537 11.31 -11.15 -7.83
C THR A 537 10.70 -11.71 -9.11
N LEU A 538 10.81 -10.92 -10.17
CA LEU A 538 10.53 -11.35 -11.54
C LEU A 538 11.82 -11.78 -12.23
N VAL A 539 11.75 -12.77 -13.11
CA VAL A 539 12.90 -13.26 -13.88
C VAL A 539 13.11 -12.36 -15.09
N ALA A 540 14.32 -11.79 -15.23
CA ALA A 540 14.67 -10.99 -16.39
C ALA A 540 14.60 -11.83 -17.69
N PRO A 541 14.01 -11.28 -18.78
CA PRO A 541 13.90 -12.00 -20.03
C PRO A 541 15.28 -12.28 -20.64
N ARG A 542 15.38 -13.38 -21.38
CA ARG A 542 16.58 -13.76 -22.13
C ARG A 542 16.33 -13.60 -23.62
N TYR A 543 17.27 -12.96 -24.31
CA TYR A 543 17.20 -12.72 -25.75
C TYR A 543 18.42 -13.33 -26.48
N ASP A 544 18.27 -13.53 -27.78
CA ASP A 544 19.38 -13.94 -28.66
C ASP A 544 20.45 -12.84 -28.72
N SER A 545 21.71 -13.20 -28.94
CA SER A 545 22.82 -12.23 -29.05
C SER A 545 22.69 -11.26 -30.23
N THR A 546 21.87 -11.61 -31.21
CA THR A 546 21.62 -10.82 -32.42
C THR A 546 20.11 -10.66 -32.62
N PHE A 547 19.64 -9.42 -32.68
CA PHE A 547 18.25 -9.08 -32.96
C PHE A 547 18.16 -7.67 -33.55
N ASN A 548 16.97 -7.24 -33.97
CA ASN A 548 16.76 -5.85 -34.37
C ASN A 548 15.89 -5.11 -33.36
N PHE A 549 16.21 -3.85 -33.10
CA PHE A 549 15.28 -2.88 -32.52
C PHE A 549 14.60 -2.10 -33.64
N VAL A 550 13.27 -2.12 -33.66
CA VAL A 550 12.46 -1.39 -34.65
C VAL A 550 11.67 -0.31 -33.95
N LEU A 551 11.86 0.93 -34.38
CA LEU A 551 11.18 2.12 -33.87
C LEU A 551 10.43 2.79 -35.01
N LYS A 552 9.14 3.07 -34.83
CA LYS A 552 8.41 4.07 -35.61
C LYS A 552 8.15 5.26 -34.69
N THR A 553 8.67 6.42 -35.05
CA THR A 553 8.40 7.68 -34.34
C THR A 553 6.98 8.18 -34.63
N ASN A 554 6.44 9.01 -33.75
CA ASN A 554 5.27 9.86 -34.01
C ASN A 554 5.72 11.17 -34.72
N LYS A 555 4.87 12.20 -34.77
CA LYS A 555 5.24 13.50 -35.34
C LYS A 555 6.18 14.32 -34.44
N ASP A 556 6.14 14.12 -33.13
CA ASP A 556 6.96 14.84 -32.14
C ASP A 556 8.25 14.09 -31.80
N TYR A 557 8.90 13.58 -32.85
CA TYR A 557 10.08 12.71 -32.78
C TYR A 557 11.28 13.28 -32.02
N THR A 558 11.32 14.59 -31.75
CA THR A 558 12.39 15.25 -30.98
C THR A 558 12.32 14.92 -29.49
N GLU A 559 11.17 14.43 -29.02
CA GLU A 559 10.96 14.02 -27.63
C GLU A 559 11.43 12.58 -27.38
N THR A 560 11.46 11.77 -28.44
CA THR A 560 11.85 10.36 -28.38
C THR A 560 13.38 10.20 -28.32
N SER A 561 13.86 9.47 -27.33
CA SER A 561 15.25 8.97 -27.30
C SER A 561 15.29 7.53 -26.81
N TRP A 562 16.29 6.75 -27.23
CA TRP A 562 16.49 5.40 -26.72
C TRP A 562 17.96 5.03 -26.65
N PHE A 563 18.29 4.12 -25.73
CA PHE A 563 19.62 3.56 -25.60
C PHE A 563 19.59 2.14 -25.00
N ILE A 564 20.68 1.41 -25.22
CA ILE A 564 20.99 0.14 -24.57
C ILE A 564 22.31 0.31 -23.81
N ASN A 565 22.26 0.13 -22.50
CA ASN A 565 23.43 0.16 -21.62
C ASN A 565 23.82 -1.25 -21.16
N ASP A 566 25.10 -1.46 -20.88
CA ASP A 566 25.57 -2.61 -20.10
C ASP A 566 25.29 -2.43 -18.59
N ASP A 567 25.56 -3.46 -17.80
CA ASP A 567 25.38 -3.45 -16.35
C ASP A 567 26.38 -2.57 -15.59
N MET A 568 27.38 -2.01 -16.26
CA MET A 568 28.29 -1.00 -15.71
C MET A 568 27.83 0.44 -16.04
N GLY A 569 26.74 0.58 -16.80
CA GLY A 569 26.19 1.88 -17.20
C GLY A 569 26.78 2.44 -18.51
N ASN A 570 27.59 1.68 -19.25
CA ASN A 570 28.13 2.14 -20.53
C ASN A 570 27.07 2.01 -21.63
N THR A 571 26.84 3.08 -22.38
CA THR A 571 25.94 3.06 -23.55
C THR A 571 26.59 2.39 -24.74
N LEU A 572 25.96 1.34 -25.25
CA LEU A 572 26.43 0.53 -26.39
C LEU A 572 25.69 0.88 -27.68
N PHE A 573 24.40 1.17 -27.57
CA PHE A 573 23.55 1.56 -28.69
C PHE A 573 22.68 2.74 -28.25
N GLN A 574 22.39 3.65 -29.17
CA GLN A 574 21.45 4.74 -28.97
C GLN A 574 20.91 5.22 -30.31
N ASN A 575 19.84 6.01 -30.30
CA ASN A 575 19.40 6.69 -31.51
C ASN A 575 20.40 7.76 -31.97
N ASP A 576 20.45 7.96 -33.29
CA ASP A 576 20.95 9.18 -33.92
C ASP A 576 19.79 10.19 -34.08
N THR A 577 19.96 11.16 -34.97
CA THR A 577 18.91 12.10 -35.39
C THR A 577 17.69 11.35 -35.96
N LEU A 578 16.56 11.49 -35.27
CA LEU A 578 15.28 10.96 -35.68
C LEU A 578 14.55 11.91 -36.64
N ALA A 579 13.46 11.44 -37.25
CA ALA A 579 12.58 12.22 -38.11
C ALA A 579 11.13 11.83 -37.85
N ALA A 580 10.19 12.73 -38.15
CA ALA A 580 8.77 12.53 -37.92
C ALA A 580 8.22 11.31 -38.68
N SER A 581 7.41 10.49 -38.01
CA SER A 581 6.64 9.38 -38.60
C SER A 581 7.46 8.35 -39.39
N LYS A 582 8.75 8.19 -39.06
CA LYS A 582 9.67 7.34 -39.80
C LYS A 582 9.94 6.03 -39.06
N VAL A 583 10.07 4.95 -39.82
CA VAL A 583 10.48 3.63 -39.30
C VAL A 583 11.99 3.48 -39.42
N TYR A 584 12.61 3.11 -38.30
CA TYR A 584 14.02 2.77 -38.17
C TYR A 584 14.15 1.30 -37.76
N THR A 585 15.20 0.64 -38.23
CA THR A 585 15.56 -0.73 -37.84
C THR A 585 17.05 -0.76 -37.53
N TYR A 586 17.37 -0.99 -36.27
CA TYR A 586 18.73 -1.00 -35.74
C TYR A 586 19.15 -2.45 -35.48
N PRO A 587 20.16 -2.98 -36.19
CA PRO A 587 20.72 -4.29 -35.85
C PRO A 587 21.50 -4.18 -34.54
N ILE A 588 21.13 -5.03 -33.58
CA ILE A 588 21.75 -5.12 -32.26
C ILE A 588 22.54 -6.41 -32.18
N GLN A 589 23.82 -6.28 -31.81
CA GLN A 589 24.73 -7.39 -31.55
C GLN A 589 25.33 -7.19 -30.16
N LEU A 590 25.05 -8.10 -29.24
CA LEU A 590 25.51 -8.05 -27.86
C LEU A 590 26.25 -9.34 -27.51
N THR A 591 27.24 -9.24 -26.64
CA THR A 591 27.90 -10.41 -26.06
C THR A 591 27.11 -10.92 -24.87
N GLU A 592 27.56 -12.00 -24.22
CA GLU A 592 26.92 -12.46 -23.00
C GLU A 592 26.99 -11.40 -21.89
N GLY A 593 25.84 -11.06 -21.30
CA GLY A 593 25.75 -9.92 -20.40
C GLY A 593 24.35 -9.69 -19.84
N CYS A 594 24.26 -8.77 -18.89
CA CYS A 594 23.02 -8.14 -18.48
C CYS A 594 22.99 -6.72 -19.08
N TYR A 595 21.87 -6.35 -19.69
CA TYR A 595 21.72 -5.08 -20.40
C TYR A 595 20.42 -4.40 -20.01
N GLN A 596 20.38 -3.08 -20.18
CA GLN A 596 19.18 -2.27 -19.95
C GLN A 596 18.80 -1.56 -21.25
N PHE A 597 17.61 -1.83 -21.76
CA PHE A 597 16.98 -1.02 -22.80
C PHE A 597 16.15 0.09 -22.14
N VAL A 598 16.36 1.32 -22.60
CA VAL A 598 15.59 2.49 -22.20
C VAL A 598 15.03 3.18 -23.43
N LEU A 599 13.75 3.49 -23.40
CA LEU A 599 13.06 4.36 -24.37
C LEU A 599 12.41 5.49 -23.57
N ASN A 600 12.81 6.73 -23.85
CA ASN A 600 12.28 7.92 -23.21
C ASN A 600 11.44 8.72 -24.18
N ASP A 601 10.50 9.46 -23.60
CA ASP A 601 9.76 10.51 -24.26
C ASP A 601 9.73 11.76 -23.36
N ALA A 602 10.31 12.86 -23.83
CA ALA A 602 10.44 14.10 -23.07
C ALA A 602 9.09 14.83 -22.89
N GLY A 603 8.13 14.63 -23.81
CA GLY A 603 6.77 15.14 -23.72
C GLY A 603 5.89 14.39 -22.71
N LYS A 604 6.37 13.24 -22.21
CA LYS A 604 5.67 12.32 -21.30
C LYS A 604 4.40 11.72 -21.91
N ASP A 605 4.26 11.72 -23.23
CA ASP A 605 3.11 11.15 -23.95
C ASP A 605 3.44 9.89 -24.76
N GLY A 606 4.70 9.48 -24.71
CA GLY A 606 5.19 8.23 -25.27
C GLY A 606 5.22 8.25 -26.78
N LEU A 607 4.92 7.11 -27.41
CA LEU A 607 4.84 7.03 -28.88
C LEU A 607 3.41 7.15 -29.40
N SER A 608 2.40 7.15 -28.53
CA SER A 608 1.00 7.29 -28.92
C SER A 608 0.14 7.65 -27.71
N PHE A 609 -0.45 8.84 -27.72
CA PHE A 609 -1.40 9.28 -26.70
C PHE A 609 -2.64 9.89 -27.35
N PHE A 610 -3.82 9.55 -26.83
CA PHE A 610 -5.08 9.90 -27.50
C PHE A 610 -5.42 11.40 -27.46
N ALA A 611 -4.89 12.12 -26.47
CA ALA A 611 -5.24 13.52 -26.21
C ALA A 611 -4.30 14.53 -26.92
N ASN A 612 -3.45 14.07 -27.83
CA ASN A 612 -2.59 14.92 -28.67
C ASN A 612 -2.81 14.66 -30.17
N GLN A 613 -2.09 15.39 -31.03
CA GLN A 613 -2.17 15.25 -32.50
C GLN A 613 -0.89 14.66 -33.14
N SER A 614 -0.04 14.06 -32.29
CA SER A 614 1.28 13.53 -32.63
C SER A 614 1.20 12.29 -33.53
N GLY A 615 0.06 11.59 -33.51
CA GLY A 615 -0.13 10.34 -34.25
C GLY A 615 0.57 9.15 -33.58
N THR A 616 0.57 7.99 -34.25
CA THR A 616 0.97 6.72 -33.62
C THR A 616 2.32 6.20 -34.12
N GLY A 617 3.26 6.08 -33.18
CA GLY A 617 4.50 5.33 -33.27
C GLY A 617 4.41 3.92 -32.66
N TYR A 618 5.52 3.19 -32.68
CA TYR A 618 5.66 1.90 -31.99
C TYR A 618 7.14 1.54 -31.77
N ALA A 619 7.41 0.70 -30.77
CA ALA A 619 8.73 0.14 -30.49
C ALA A 619 8.63 -1.38 -30.32
N ARG A 620 9.56 -2.14 -30.92
CA ARG A 620 9.57 -3.61 -30.86
C ARG A 620 10.96 -4.21 -31.06
N PHE A 621 11.20 -5.39 -30.50
CA PHE A 621 12.32 -6.25 -30.87
C PHE A 621 11.88 -7.36 -31.82
N THR A 622 12.69 -7.59 -32.86
CA THR A 622 12.46 -8.63 -33.86
C THR A 622 13.69 -9.53 -34.02
N LYS A 623 13.45 -10.80 -34.35
CA LYS A 623 14.51 -11.77 -34.60
C LYS A 623 15.31 -11.39 -35.85
N TYR A 624 16.62 -11.64 -35.83
CA TYR A 624 17.46 -11.55 -37.01
C TYR A 624 17.81 -12.96 -37.53
N PRO A 625 17.74 -13.25 -38.85
CA PRO A 625 17.32 -12.39 -39.95
C PRO A 625 15.80 -12.44 -40.24
N SER A 626 15.02 -13.27 -39.51
CA SER A 626 13.61 -13.57 -39.86
C SER A 626 12.62 -12.40 -39.69
N ASN A 627 12.98 -11.33 -38.99
CA ASN A 627 12.14 -10.18 -38.64
C ASN A 627 10.85 -10.51 -37.86
N ALA A 628 10.73 -11.72 -37.32
CA ALA A 628 9.60 -12.09 -36.46
C ALA A 628 9.64 -11.28 -35.14
N VAL A 629 8.54 -10.63 -34.79
CA VAL A 629 8.43 -9.87 -33.53
C VAL A 629 8.43 -10.83 -32.35
N PHE A 630 9.30 -10.59 -31.37
CA PHE A 630 9.30 -11.35 -30.10
C PHE A 630 9.04 -10.46 -28.87
N ARG A 631 9.12 -9.14 -29.02
CA ARG A 631 8.75 -8.18 -27.98
C ARG A 631 8.12 -6.95 -28.62
N THR A 632 6.95 -6.55 -28.12
CA THR A 632 6.34 -5.25 -28.41
C THR A 632 6.30 -4.45 -27.13
N PHE A 633 6.61 -3.17 -27.23
CA PHE A 633 6.53 -2.22 -26.12
C PHE A 633 5.22 -1.42 -26.23
N GLU A 634 4.60 -1.13 -25.09
CA GLU A 634 3.40 -0.30 -25.00
C GLU A 634 3.73 1.09 -25.55
N PRO A 635 3.05 1.61 -26.59
CA PRO A 635 3.29 2.96 -27.09
C PRO A 635 2.74 4.07 -26.18
N ASP A 636 1.68 3.82 -25.39
CA ASP A 636 1.18 4.74 -24.35
C ASP A 636 1.88 4.47 -23.01
N PHE A 637 3.19 4.75 -22.97
CA PHE A 637 4.06 4.45 -21.82
C PHE A 637 4.39 5.66 -20.95
N GLY A 638 3.93 6.84 -21.34
CA GLY A 638 4.29 8.10 -20.70
C GLY A 638 5.76 8.45 -20.87
N THR A 639 6.46 8.69 -19.76
CA THR A 639 7.82 9.24 -19.77
C THR A 639 8.90 8.25 -20.20
N GLN A 640 8.81 6.99 -19.79
CA GLN A 640 9.90 6.02 -19.99
C GLN A 640 9.46 4.56 -20.00
N ILE A 641 10.06 3.77 -20.86
CA ILE A 641 10.16 2.31 -20.71
C ILE A 641 11.58 1.96 -20.29
N SER A 642 11.70 1.16 -19.25
CA SER A 642 12.97 0.58 -18.81
C SER A 642 12.82 -0.92 -18.67
N GLN A 643 13.65 -1.69 -19.38
CA GLN A 643 13.66 -3.14 -19.27
C GLN A 643 15.08 -3.66 -19.26
N GLN A 644 15.45 -4.36 -18.20
CA GLN A 644 16.67 -5.16 -18.22
C GLN A 644 16.42 -6.55 -18.83
N PHE A 645 17.44 -7.10 -19.49
CA PHE A 645 17.41 -8.41 -20.12
C PHE A 645 18.80 -9.05 -20.14
N ILE A 646 18.83 -10.36 -20.36
CA ILE A 646 20.05 -11.18 -20.34
C ILE A 646 20.35 -11.69 -21.75
N ILE A 647 21.62 -11.67 -22.13
CA ILE A 647 22.16 -12.36 -23.32
C ILE A 647 23.05 -13.52 -22.86
N GLY A 648 22.84 -14.71 -23.42
CA GLY A 648 23.64 -15.90 -23.10
C GLY A 648 23.57 -16.27 -21.62
N ASN A 649 24.67 -16.76 -21.05
CA ASN A 649 24.80 -17.09 -19.62
C ASN A 649 25.92 -16.26 -18.98
N PRO A 650 25.66 -14.96 -18.70
CA PRO A 650 26.70 -14.08 -18.23
C PRO A 650 27.29 -14.57 -16.91
N PRO A 651 28.63 -14.59 -16.77
CA PRO A 651 29.24 -14.83 -15.47
C PRO A 651 28.83 -13.70 -14.51
N ILE A 652 28.74 -14.03 -13.23
CA ILE A 652 28.59 -13.04 -12.18
C ILE A 652 29.94 -12.31 -12.08
N PHE A 653 29.99 -11.03 -12.46
CA PHE A 653 31.21 -10.23 -12.29
C PHE A 653 31.37 -9.87 -10.81
N VAL A 654 32.28 -10.57 -10.16
CA VAL A 654 32.70 -10.33 -8.79
C VAL A 654 33.87 -9.36 -8.81
N ARG A 655 33.63 -8.04 -8.65
CA ARG A 655 34.76 -7.11 -8.39
C ARG A 655 35.11 -6.99 -6.90
N ASN A 656 34.19 -7.29 -5.98
CA ASN A 656 34.44 -7.41 -4.52
C ASN A 656 33.34 -8.23 -3.79
N ALA A 657 32.81 -9.30 -4.37
CA ALA A 657 32.13 -10.30 -3.54
C ALA A 657 33.24 -10.95 -2.70
N ILE A 658 33.18 -10.73 -1.40
CA ILE A 658 33.79 -11.67 -0.47
C ILE A 658 32.95 -12.93 -0.69
N ASN A 659 33.38 -13.81 -1.60
CA ASN A 659 33.38 -15.25 -1.28
C ASN A 659 33.73 -15.28 0.18
N GLU A 660 32.86 -15.76 1.08
CA GLU A 660 33.26 -16.05 2.46
C GLU A 660 34.69 -16.57 2.39
N ILE A 661 35.67 -15.76 2.83
CA ILE A 661 37.06 -16.16 2.64
C ILE A 661 37.18 -17.31 3.60
N LYS A 662 36.99 -18.54 3.10
CA LYS A 662 37.26 -19.74 3.86
C LYS A 662 38.69 -19.55 4.34
N PRO A 663 38.94 -19.52 5.66
CA PRO A 663 40.27 -19.21 6.18
C PRO A 663 41.33 -20.15 5.62
N ILE A 664 40.90 -21.35 5.20
CA ILE A 664 41.66 -22.39 4.54
C ILE A 664 41.61 -22.26 3.01
N LYS A 665 42.79 -22.07 2.39
CA LYS A 665 43.04 -22.21 0.94
C LYS A 665 43.12 -23.68 0.52
N THR A 666 43.90 -24.47 1.26
CA THR A 666 44.17 -25.89 0.97
C THR A 666 44.20 -26.70 2.26
N LEU A 667 43.57 -27.87 2.27
CA LEU A 667 43.62 -28.83 3.37
C LEU A 667 43.59 -30.25 2.81
N ASN A 668 44.78 -30.87 2.73
CA ASN A 668 44.96 -32.23 2.24
C ASN A 668 45.57 -33.12 3.31
N LEU A 669 45.12 -34.38 3.36
CA LEU A 669 45.68 -35.42 4.22
C LEU A 669 46.13 -36.58 3.34
N PHE A 670 47.43 -36.87 3.29
CA PHE A 670 47.94 -37.94 2.44
C PHE A 670 49.16 -38.67 3.04
N PRO A 671 49.24 -40.00 2.90
CA PRO A 671 48.16 -40.89 2.44
C PRO A 671 47.02 -40.95 3.48
N ASN A 672 45.79 -41.08 3.01
CA ASN A 672 44.62 -41.36 3.85
C ASN A 672 43.67 -42.27 3.05
N PRO A 673 43.56 -43.58 3.38
CA PRO A 673 44.00 -44.23 4.62
C PRO A 673 45.53 -44.26 4.84
N THR A 674 45.95 -44.34 6.09
CA THR A 674 47.37 -44.40 6.52
C THR A 674 47.65 -45.61 7.42
N GLN A 675 48.90 -46.06 7.47
CA GLN A 675 49.36 -47.10 8.41
C GLN A 675 50.05 -46.49 9.64
N ASN A 676 51.15 -45.75 9.44
CA ASN A 676 51.98 -45.24 10.52
C ASN A 676 52.01 -43.71 10.62
N MET A 677 51.82 -43.01 9.51
CA MET A 677 51.91 -41.55 9.44
C MET A 677 51.17 -40.98 8.23
N PHE A 678 50.58 -39.80 8.36
CA PHE A 678 50.05 -39.02 7.25
C PHE A 678 50.62 -37.60 7.27
N THR A 679 50.69 -36.96 6.11
CA THR A 679 51.04 -35.55 6.01
C THR A 679 49.77 -34.72 5.98
N LEU A 680 49.69 -33.74 6.88
CA LEU A 680 48.73 -32.64 6.82
C LEU A 680 49.36 -31.52 6.01
N GLU A 681 48.80 -31.22 4.85
CA GLU A 681 49.10 -30.00 4.10
C GLU A 681 47.99 -28.98 4.37
N LEU A 682 48.35 -27.85 4.99
CA LEU A 682 47.43 -26.78 5.32
C LEU A 682 47.96 -25.44 4.79
N SER A 683 47.15 -24.77 3.99
CA SER A 683 47.38 -23.40 3.53
C SER A 683 46.20 -22.54 3.96
N LEU A 684 46.50 -21.41 4.62
CA LEU A 684 45.56 -20.42 5.09
C LEU A 684 45.71 -19.12 4.28
N GLN A 685 44.71 -18.26 4.39
CA GLN A 685 44.68 -16.99 3.68
C GLN A 685 45.70 -15.98 4.22
N LYS A 686 46.00 -16.06 5.52
CA LYS A 686 46.98 -15.26 6.24
C LYS A 686 47.48 -16.01 7.46
N ASN A 687 48.64 -15.65 7.99
CA ASN A 687 49.14 -16.16 9.25
C ASN A 687 48.17 -15.86 10.41
N MET A 688 47.73 -16.89 11.13
CA MET A 688 46.79 -16.74 12.24
C MET A 688 46.93 -17.83 13.31
N PRO A 689 46.44 -17.59 14.54
CA PRO A 689 46.44 -18.60 15.60
C PRO A 689 45.55 -19.78 15.25
N LEU A 690 46.08 -20.99 15.45
CA LEU A 690 45.46 -22.25 15.10
C LEU A 690 45.76 -23.32 16.16
N GLN A 691 44.78 -24.19 16.40
CA GLN A 691 44.94 -25.43 17.16
C GLN A 691 44.44 -26.61 16.32
N ILE A 692 45.29 -27.63 16.18
CA ILE A 692 44.97 -28.87 15.45
C ILE A 692 45.06 -30.04 16.42
N ASP A 693 43.95 -30.74 16.58
CA ASP A 693 43.83 -31.89 17.47
C ASP A 693 43.32 -33.11 16.70
N LEU A 694 43.78 -34.30 17.07
CA LEU A 694 43.26 -35.57 16.59
C LEU A 694 42.36 -36.17 17.68
N GLN A 695 41.17 -36.59 17.31
CA GLN A 695 40.17 -37.21 18.18
C GLN A 695 39.80 -38.62 17.72
N ASN A 696 39.46 -39.51 18.65
CA ASN A 696 38.89 -40.82 18.33
C ASN A 696 37.39 -40.69 17.96
N ASN A 697 36.75 -41.83 17.64
CA ASN A 697 35.33 -41.88 17.29
C ASN A 697 34.36 -41.59 18.45
N LEU A 698 34.84 -41.52 19.69
CA LEU A 698 34.09 -41.10 20.87
C LEU A 698 34.24 -39.58 21.16
N GLY A 699 35.01 -38.86 20.34
CA GLY A 699 35.28 -37.43 20.50
C GLY A 699 36.38 -37.11 21.53
N GLU A 700 37.04 -38.13 22.08
CA GLU A 700 38.15 -37.95 23.01
C GLU A 700 39.40 -37.51 22.24
N LYS A 701 40.08 -36.48 22.73
CA LYS A 701 41.33 -36.00 22.15
C LYS A 701 42.45 -36.99 22.42
N VAL A 702 42.99 -37.58 21.36
CA VAL A 702 44.10 -38.55 21.44
C VAL A 702 45.47 -37.91 21.21
N LYS A 703 45.56 -36.80 20.47
CA LYS A 703 46.82 -36.09 20.21
C LYS A 703 46.58 -34.62 19.86
N THR A 704 47.44 -33.72 20.32
CA THR A 704 47.52 -32.36 19.76
C THR A 704 48.61 -32.36 18.70
N VAL A 705 48.23 -32.01 17.46
CA VAL A 705 49.10 -32.03 16.28
C VAL A 705 49.84 -30.71 16.12
N PHE A 706 49.17 -29.58 16.37
CA PHE A 706 49.77 -28.26 16.26
C PHE A 706 49.05 -27.25 17.16
N ARG A 707 49.80 -26.30 17.74
CA ARG A 707 49.25 -25.15 18.43
C ARG A 707 50.19 -23.95 18.28
N GLY A 708 49.72 -22.90 17.63
CA GLY A 708 50.52 -21.71 17.36
C GLY A 708 49.96 -20.89 16.21
N ASN A 709 50.73 -19.95 15.69
CA ASN A 709 50.36 -19.22 14.48
C ASN A 709 50.87 -19.99 13.26
N GLY A 710 50.06 -20.08 12.20
CA GLY A 710 50.53 -20.62 10.94
C GLY A 710 49.78 -20.06 9.74
N GLU A 711 50.42 -20.16 8.56
CA GLU A 711 49.88 -19.72 7.28
C GLU A 711 49.97 -20.83 6.24
N ASN A 712 51.17 -21.28 5.91
CA ASN A 712 51.40 -22.38 4.97
C ASN A 712 52.36 -23.37 5.62
N PHE A 713 51.90 -24.59 5.85
CA PHE A 713 52.76 -25.63 6.41
C PHE A 713 52.28 -27.03 6.03
N ALA A 714 53.26 -27.91 5.85
CA ALA A 714 53.06 -29.34 5.74
C ALA A 714 53.64 -30.01 6.99
N LEU A 715 52.80 -30.70 7.75
CA LEU A 715 53.19 -31.35 9.00
C LEU A 715 53.04 -32.87 8.88
N PRO A 716 54.10 -33.65 9.11
CA PRO A 716 53.96 -35.09 9.29
C PRO A 716 53.28 -35.37 10.65
N VAL A 717 52.27 -36.25 10.63
CA VAL A 717 51.53 -36.68 11.81
C VAL A 717 51.67 -38.18 11.99
N GLU A 718 52.48 -38.57 12.97
CA GLU A 718 52.66 -39.97 13.34
C GLU A 718 51.45 -40.49 14.13
N VAL A 719 50.94 -41.65 13.72
CA VAL A 719 49.76 -42.31 14.28
C VAL A 719 49.97 -43.81 14.52
N GLY A 720 51.18 -44.34 14.35
CA GLY A 720 51.48 -45.78 14.50
C GLY A 720 51.16 -46.36 15.89
N GLU A 721 51.17 -45.52 16.93
CA GLU A 721 50.80 -45.90 18.30
C GLU A 721 49.28 -46.04 18.50
N LEU A 722 48.47 -45.54 17.58
CA LEU A 722 47.01 -45.58 17.65
C LEU A 722 46.47 -46.89 17.06
N GLY A 723 45.34 -47.37 17.60
CA GLY A 723 44.65 -48.56 17.10
C GLY A 723 44.04 -48.34 15.72
N GLN A 724 43.91 -49.42 14.92
CA GLN A 724 43.21 -49.39 13.64
C GLN A 724 41.78 -48.84 13.82
N GLY A 725 41.37 -47.90 12.96
CA GLY A 725 40.05 -47.28 13.08
C GLY A 725 39.93 -45.91 12.44
N ILE A 726 38.81 -45.23 12.73
CA ILE A 726 38.49 -43.90 12.23
C ILE A 726 38.79 -42.86 13.32
N TYR A 727 39.52 -41.82 12.93
CA TYR A 727 39.86 -40.67 13.75
C TYR A 727 39.44 -39.38 13.04
N PHE A 728 39.35 -38.29 13.78
CA PHE A 728 38.95 -36.98 13.27
C PHE A 728 40.02 -35.95 13.61
N LEU A 729 40.60 -35.33 12.58
CA LEU A 729 41.49 -34.20 12.70
C LEU A 729 40.64 -32.92 12.76
N ILE A 730 40.70 -32.23 13.88
CA ILE A 730 39.97 -31.01 14.20
C ILE A 730 40.92 -29.83 14.09
N ILE A 731 40.62 -28.87 13.23
CA ILE A 731 41.40 -27.65 13.00
C ILE A 731 40.55 -26.48 13.47
N SER A 732 41.01 -25.74 14.48
CA SER A 732 40.25 -24.63 15.08
C SER A 732 41.05 -23.33 15.03
N GLY A 733 40.45 -22.26 14.52
CA GLY A 733 40.92 -20.88 14.63
C GLY A 733 39.96 -20.02 15.45
N LYS A 734 40.22 -18.72 15.54
CA LYS A 734 39.41 -17.77 16.34
C LYS A 734 37.92 -17.80 15.98
N ASP A 735 37.63 -17.86 14.68
CA ASP A 735 36.26 -17.72 14.13
C ASP A 735 35.87 -18.89 13.19
N PHE A 736 36.62 -20.00 13.18
CA PHE A 736 36.31 -21.16 12.33
C PHE A 736 36.73 -22.49 12.96
N LYS A 737 36.05 -23.57 12.55
CA LYS A 737 36.38 -24.95 12.92
C LYS A 737 36.15 -25.87 11.73
N GLU A 738 37.14 -26.70 11.42
CA GLU A 738 37.14 -27.63 10.30
C GLU A 738 37.50 -29.04 10.77
N VAL A 739 36.86 -30.04 10.17
CA VAL A 739 37.02 -31.45 10.56
C VAL A 739 37.36 -32.29 9.34
N ARG A 740 38.36 -33.16 9.46
CA ARG A 740 38.72 -34.14 8.43
C ARG A 740 38.84 -35.53 9.02
N LYS A 741 38.25 -36.51 8.34
CA LYS A 741 38.35 -37.93 8.69
C LYS A 741 39.75 -38.45 8.36
N VAL A 742 40.38 -39.15 9.28
CA VAL A 742 41.61 -39.93 9.09
C VAL A 742 41.28 -41.39 9.30
N THR A 743 41.65 -42.25 8.35
CA THR A 743 41.45 -43.70 8.47
C THR A 743 42.80 -44.36 8.69
N ILE A 744 42.97 -45.03 9.84
CA ILE A 744 44.16 -45.82 10.13
C ILE A 744 43.86 -47.28 9.80
N ILE A 745 44.63 -47.85 8.88
CA ILE A 745 44.60 -49.25 8.48
C ILE A 745 45.89 -49.93 8.95
N ARG A 746 45.85 -51.23 9.27
CA ARG A 746 47.04 -52.01 9.58
C ARG A 746 47.20 -53.14 8.59
#